data_AF-A0A093X2X8-F1
#
_entry.id   AF-A0A093X2X8-F1
#
_cell.length_a   1.000
_cell.length_b   1.000
_cell.length_c   1.000
_cell.angle_alpha   90.00
_cell.angle_beta   90.00
_cell.angle_gamma   90.00
#
_symmetry.space_group_name_H-M   'P 1'
#
loop_
_entity.id
_entity.type
_entity.pdbx_description
1 polymer ?
#
loop_
_entity_poly.entity_id
_entity_poly.type
_entity_poly.pdbx_seq_one_letter_code
_entity_poly.pdbx_strand_id
1 'polypeptide(L)'
;MASLSPRGLRLLGKSPKFTNYVCPKCSSFSTYPALQSGHNRWSKIKHDKAGVDAKKHVLRSMLSRDIAQASKLYGADPRTNPTLANVLVQAKKAGFPKASQEAAIARGQGQSASGASLESLTIEAIMPPSIAMVIDIETDNKARALQELRHEVKRYGGTVTPTSYLFKRRGRVQFEKDERGLGVDEILDEAIEAGADDVEVDDDGNLIVWTEPSGTIGAARSLAETFKLTIESSDILWDANEDTMVPLDSEGALTSLKNLVNALQEDQSVQGVYVNISQGEVSDESWAELQEKIPVMSSSGETKPSTTKLELRTAYGPVFRDVLNVPPRDCTSEEIPIIDLTPLYSDDLGERKKLASQIKKAAVNTGFFYVRNHGISEEVIASARKQLLTFFKQSVEDRGIVDRAKSKYYNGWRGSGKTNISPSESIDVHESFAFRYEPELDPDYKDPSAVPDEVKPWIRGEKYVWDGTAHLPNFKHDIIAYWGACLTLARKLVQIFALSLDLDEHYFDEKVTYPGADGVLNYYPVATEEERAGDAVGLGSHTDLQLFTLLWQDYHVGGLQVLNKDGQWIKAPPIKETIVVNIGDFMMRLCNDLYKSTVHRVYNRAEVERVSMPFFFGLNFNCVEGVIPTCTSPDNPPKYEPMSCGDWCQLRFELEENEMKKKNAMEKLAPSGKVVQA
;
A
#
# COMPACT_ATOMS: atom_id res chain seq x y z
N MET A 1 40.40 27.54 53.61
CA MET A 1 41.76 27.84 53.10
C MET A 1 41.89 27.16 51.74
N ALA A 2 41.46 27.84 50.66
CA ALA A 2 42.31 28.52 49.65
C ALA A 2 43.09 27.51 48.77
N SER A 3 43.02 27.47 47.43
CA SER A 3 42.35 28.31 46.43
C SER A 3 42.32 27.62 45.05
N LEU A 4 41.21 27.80 44.34
CA LEU A 4 40.97 28.02 42.88
C LEU A 4 42.05 27.74 41.80
N SER A 5 41.51 27.33 40.65
CA SER A 5 42.02 26.89 39.32
C SER A 5 42.66 28.01 38.44
N PRO A 6 42.65 28.00 37.08
CA PRO A 6 43.12 27.06 36.02
C PRO A 6 43.96 27.78 34.91
N ARG A 7 44.83 27.10 34.14
CA ARG A 7 45.35 27.54 32.79
C ARG A 7 45.84 26.29 32.03
N GLY A 8 45.60 26.02 30.74
CA GLY A 8 45.13 26.81 29.61
C GLY A 8 46.13 26.75 28.44
N LEU A 9 45.85 25.92 27.42
CA LEU A 9 46.26 25.89 25.99
C LEU A 9 47.68 26.31 25.52
N ARG A 10 48.35 25.46 24.71
CA ARG A 10 48.51 25.64 23.23
C ARG A 10 49.30 24.52 22.49
N LEU A 11 48.69 24.09 21.38
CA LEU A 11 49.13 23.45 20.13
C LEU A 11 50.59 23.61 19.65
N LEU A 12 51.17 22.54 19.07
CA LEU A 12 51.64 22.38 17.65
C LEU A 12 52.74 21.30 17.51
N GLY A 13 52.69 20.50 16.44
CA GLY A 13 53.83 19.68 15.98
C GLY A 13 53.50 18.63 14.93
N LYS A 14 53.46 19.02 13.64
CA LYS A 14 53.30 18.15 12.47
C LYS A 14 54.59 17.40 12.13
N SER A 15 54.46 16.16 11.65
CA SER A 15 55.50 15.25 11.17
C SER A 15 56.01 15.58 9.74
N PRO A 16 57.25 15.18 9.36
CA PRO A 16 57.92 15.63 8.15
C PRO A 16 57.61 14.77 6.91
N LYS A 17 57.70 15.41 5.73
CA LYS A 17 57.52 14.82 4.39
C LYS A 17 58.84 14.22 3.89
N PHE A 18 58.82 12.99 3.40
CA PHE A 18 59.89 12.39 2.59
C PHE A 18 59.52 12.45 1.10
N THR A 19 60.41 13.01 0.28
CA THR A 19 60.34 13.01 -1.19
C THR A 19 61.32 11.98 -1.73
N ASN A 20 60.81 10.92 -2.38
CA ASN A 20 61.62 9.97 -3.13
C ASN A 20 61.51 10.27 -4.63
N TYR A 21 62.64 10.67 -5.23
CA TYR A 21 62.85 10.70 -6.67
C TYR A 21 63.04 9.27 -7.17
N VAL A 22 62.19 8.79 -8.08
CA VAL A 22 62.38 7.51 -8.78
C VAL A 22 62.59 7.79 -10.27
N CYS A 23 63.72 7.28 -10.79
CA CYS A 23 64.17 7.37 -12.18
C CYS A 23 63.25 6.54 -13.12
N PRO A 24 62.74 7.09 -14.25
CA PRO A 24 61.74 6.39 -15.08
C PRO A 24 62.30 5.30 -16.01
N LYS A 25 63.59 4.97 -15.94
CA LYS A 25 64.23 4.02 -16.89
C LYS A 25 64.86 2.78 -16.25
N CYS A 26 64.68 2.56 -14.95
CA CYS A 26 65.26 1.43 -14.25
C CYS A 26 64.29 0.83 -13.22
N SER A 27 63.39 -0.06 -13.64
CA SER A 27 62.76 -1.02 -12.72
C SER A 27 62.40 -2.33 -13.41
N SER A 28 63.10 -3.35 -12.93
CA SER A 28 63.09 -4.77 -13.27
C SER A 28 61.72 -5.43 -13.15
N PHE A 29 61.46 -6.40 -14.04
CA PHE A 29 60.37 -7.36 -13.93
C PHE A 29 60.40 -8.12 -12.60
N SER A 30 59.42 -7.87 -11.74
CA SER A 30 59.09 -8.70 -10.59
C SER A 30 57.60 -9.02 -10.64
N THR A 31 57.26 -10.19 -11.15
CA THR A 31 55.90 -10.74 -11.08
C THR A 31 55.67 -11.35 -9.69
N TYR A 32 55.08 -10.61 -8.77
CA TYR A 32 54.36 -11.24 -7.67
C TYR A 32 52.98 -11.67 -8.19
N PRO A 33 52.48 -12.86 -7.85
CA PRO A 33 51.08 -13.16 -8.10
C PRO A 33 50.24 -12.21 -7.25
N ALA A 34 49.27 -11.55 -7.87
CA ALA A 34 48.26 -10.82 -7.13
C ALA A 34 47.57 -11.80 -6.17
N LEU A 35 47.67 -11.54 -4.86
CA LEU A 35 46.80 -12.19 -3.89
C LEU A 35 45.37 -11.84 -4.29
N GLN A 36 44.64 -12.81 -4.83
CA GLN A 36 43.21 -12.67 -5.05
C GLN A 36 42.59 -12.23 -3.72
N SER A 37 41.96 -11.05 -3.71
CA SER A 37 41.04 -10.67 -2.65
C SER A 37 40.03 -11.81 -2.54
N GLY A 38 40.08 -12.56 -1.44
CA GLY A 38 39.18 -13.68 -1.20
C GLY A 38 37.75 -13.23 -1.43
N HIS A 39 37.10 -13.79 -2.44
CA HIS A 39 35.66 -13.67 -2.67
C HIS A 39 34.95 -14.34 -1.50
N ASN A 40 34.80 -13.61 -0.39
CA ASN A 40 34.01 -14.10 0.72
C ASN A 40 32.53 -14.04 0.33
N ARG A 41 32.03 -15.13 -0.27
CA ARG A 41 30.62 -15.31 -0.61
C ARG A 41 29.70 -15.05 0.60
N TRP A 42 30.20 -15.30 1.82
CA TRP A 42 29.49 -15.01 3.07
C TRP A 42 29.27 -13.52 3.31
N SER A 43 30.24 -12.64 3.02
CA SER A 43 30.07 -11.20 3.28
C SER A 43 29.04 -10.54 2.37
N LYS A 44 28.77 -11.13 1.19
CA LYS A 44 27.71 -10.70 0.26
C LYS A 44 26.35 -11.29 0.60
N ILE A 45 26.29 -12.55 1.05
CA ILE A 45 25.04 -13.25 1.38
C ILE A 45 24.56 -12.94 2.82
N LYS A 46 25.43 -12.51 3.73
CA LYS A 46 25.09 -12.37 5.15
C LYS A 46 23.95 -11.37 5.42
N HIS A 47 23.84 -10.29 4.64
CA HIS A 47 22.80 -9.29 4.84
C HIS A 47 21.44 -9.78 4.32
N ASP A 48 21.42 -10.38 3.13
CA ASP A 48 20.21 -10.99 2.57
C ASP A 48 19.74 -12.19 3.40
N LYS A 49 20.68 -13.02 3.85
CA LYS A 49 20.41 -14.14 4.75
C LYS A 49 19.94 -13.66 6.12
N ALA A 50 20.54 -12.60 6.68
CA ALA A 50 20.08 -12.02 7.94
C ALA A 50 18.65 -11.48 7.83
N GLY A 51 18.28 -10.83 6.72
CA GLY A 51 16.91 -10.37 6.49
C GLY A 51 15.91 -11.51 6.32
N VAL A 52 16.25 -12.56 5.58
CA VAL A 52 15.41 -13.76 5.42
C VAL A 52 15.31 -14.56 6.72
N ASP A 53 16.40 -14.69 7.47
CA ASP A 53 16.44 -15.39 8.76
C ASP A 53 15.66 -14.61 9.82
N ALA A 54 15.68 -13.27 9.81
CA ALA A 54 14.84 -12.43 10.66
C ALA A 54 13.34 -12.63 10.37
N LYS A 55 12.94 -12.63 9.09
CA LYS A 55 11.54 -12.91 8.70
C LYS A 55 11.09 -14.32 9.11
N LYS A 56 11.97 -15.32 8.94
CA LYS A 56 11.70 -16.69 9.39
C LYS A 56 11.64 -16.79 10.92
N HIS A 57 12.43 -16.01 11.64
CA HIS A 57 12.43 -15.96 13.08
C HIS A 57 11.11 -15.41 13.62
N VAL A 58 10.63 -14.29 13.08
CA VAL A 58 9.32 -13.70 13.45
C VAL A 58 8.19 -14.71 13.23
N LEU A 59 8.11 -15.33 12.05
CA LEU A 59 7.09 -16.33 11.74
C LEU A 59 7.15 -17.55 12.69
N ARG A 60 8.35 -18.00 13.06
CA ARG A 60 8.53 -19.11 14.02
C ARG A 60 8.10 -18.73 15.43
N SER A 61 8.33 -17.49 15.84
CA SER A 61 7.88 -16.97 17.14
C SER A 61 6.34 -16.98 17.22
N MET A 62 5.68 -16.44 16.18
CA MET A 62 4.21 -16.45 16.07
C MET A 62 3.64 -17.86 16.14
N LEU A 63 4.13 -18.78 15.30
CA LEU A 63 3.66 -20.17 15.29
C LEU A 63 3.93 -20.90 16.63
N SER A 64 5.02 -20.58 17.32
CA SER A 64 5.31 -21.14 18.65
C SER A 64 4.29 -20.67 19.69
N ARG A 65 3.87 -19.40 19.63
CA ARG A 65 2.85 -18.83 20.52
C ARG A 65 1.48 -19.48 20.27
N ASP A 66 1.07 -19.57 19.02
CA ASP A 66 -0.23 -20.14 18.63
C ASP A 66 -0.35 -21.63 19.03
N ILE A 67 0.74 -22.39 18.89
CA ILE A 67 0.80 -23.79 19.34
C ILE A 67 0.66 -23.89 20.87
N ALA A 68 1.37 -23.03 21.61
CA ALA A 68 1.31 -23.03 23.07
C ALA A 68 -0.09 -22.64 23.58
N GLN A 69 -0.72 -21.62 22.96
CA GLN A 69 -2.07 -21.18 23.30
C GLN A 69 -3.12 -22.25 22.99
N ALA A 70 -3.08 -22.86 21.80
CA ALA A 70 -3.99 -23.94 21.45
C ALA A 70 -3.86 -25.13 22.42
N SER A 71 -2.63 -25.49 22.79
CA SER A 71 -2.34 -26.51 23.81
C SER A 71 -2.92 -26.14 25.18
N LYS A 72 -2.74 -24.88 25.62
CA LYS A 72 -3.22 -24.39 26.92
C LYS A 72 -4.75 -24.38 27.04
N LEU A 73 -5.47 -23.95 26.00
CA LEU A 73 -6.92 -23.79 26.04
C LEU A 73 -7.69 -25.11 25.89
N TYR A 74 -7.24 -25.96 24.96
CA TYR A 74 -7.98 -27.12 24.49
C TYR A 74 -7.21 -28.45 24.63
N GLY A 75 -6.05 -28.42 25.30
CA GLY A 75 -5.24 -29.60 25.62
C GLY A 75 -4.18 -29.95 24.58
N ALA A 76 -3.20 -30.78 24.97
CA ALA A 76 -2.00 -31.06 24.19
C ALA A 76 -2.15 -32.12 23.07
N ASP A 77 -3.25 -32.86 22.99
CA ASP A 77 -3.44 -33.90 21.97
C ASP A 77 -4.12 -33.34 20.70
N PRO A 78 -3.44 -33.29 19.55
CA PRO A 78 -4.02 -32.77 18.31
C PRO A 78 -5.24 -33.56 17.80
N ARG A 79 -5.46 -34.79 18.26
CA ARG A 79 -6.65 -35.59 17.88
C ARG A 79 -7.92 -35.11 18.57
N THR A 80 -7.78 -34.56 19.76
CA THR A 80 -8.89 -34.01 20.55
C THR A 80 -8.95 -32.48 20.48
N ASN A 81 -7.92 -31.85 19.89
CA ASN A 81 -7.79 -30.41 19.72
C ASN A 81 -7.60 -30.05 18.24
N PRO A 82 -8.70 -29.82 17.48
CA PRO A 82 -8.65 -29.46 16.07
C PRO A 82 -7.88 -28.16 15.78
N THR A 83 -7.94 -27.20 16.70
CA THR A 83 -7.20 -25.93 16.59
C THR A 83 -5.69 -26.18 16.60
N LEU A 84 -5.20 -26.97 17.57
CA LEU A 84 -3.80 -27.39 17.62
C LEU A 84 -3.40 -28.18 16.37
N ALA A 85 -4.25 -29.06 15.86
CA ALA A 85 -3.98 -29.79 14.62
C ALA A 85 -3.78 -28.85 13.41
N ASN A 86 -4.63 -27.82 13.27
CA ASN A 86 -4.53 -26.84 12.20
C ASN A 86 -3.24 -26.01 12.28
N VAL A 87 -2.89 -25.52 13.48
CA VAL A 87 -1.66 -24.74 13.68
C VAL A 87 -0.41 -25.60 13.43
N LEU A 88 -0.42 -26.88 13.84
CA LEU A 88 0.70 -27.80 13.56
C LEU A 88 0.88 -28.06 12.05
N VAL A 89 -0.20 -28.09 11.27
CA VAL A 89 -0.13 -28.19 9.80
C VAL A 89 0.50 -26.93 9.20
N GLN A 90 0.10 -25.74 9.65
CA GLN A 90 0.69 -24.48 9.23
C GLN A 90 2.17 -24.39 9.60
N ALA A 91 2.52 -24.77 10.82
CA ALA A 91 3.90 -24.85 11.30
C ALA A 91 4.77 -25.79 10.44
N LYS A 92 4.22 -26.95 10.05
CA LYS A 92 4.92 -27.88 9.14
C LYS A 92 5.13 -27.27 7.75
N LYS A 93 4.14 -26.58 7.18
CA LYS A 93 4.25 -25.87 5.89
C LYS A 93 5.30 -24.74 5.95
N ALA A 94 5.42 -24.04 7.07
CA ALA A 94 6.41 -23.00 7.31
C ALA A 94 7.84 -23.52 7.60
N GLY A 95 8.05 -24.85 7.63
CA GLY A 95 9.33 -25.45 7.96
C GLY A 95 9.74 -25.26 9.43
N PHE A 96 8.76 -25.19 10.35
CA PHE A 96 9.02 -25.14 11.79
C PHE A 96 9.41 -26.53 12.30
N PRO A 97 10.58 -26.73 12.95
CA PRO A 97 11.05 -28.06 13.34
C PRO A 97 10.11 -28.77 14.31
N LYS A 98 9.94 -30.09 14.14
CA LYS A 98 9.07 -30.90 15.00
C LYS A 98 9.42 -30.80 16.49
N ALA A 99 10.71 -30.78 16.82
CA ALA A 99 11.18 -30.59 18.20
C ALA A 99 10.75 -29.24 18.81
N SER A 100 10.69 -28.18 18.00
CA SER A 100 10.22 -26.86 18.43
C SER A 100 8.70 -26.83 18.60
N GLN A 101 7.95 -27.57 17.78
CA GLN A 101 6.51 -27.77 17.94
C GLN A 101 6.20 -28.53 19.25
N GLU A 102 6.93 -29.62 19.52
CA GLU A 102 6.79 -30.40 20.77
C GLU A 102 7.13 -29.57 22.01
N ALA A 103 8.17 -28.73 21.94
CA ALA A 103 8.51 -27.79 23.01
C ALA A 103 7.43 -26.72 23.24
N ALA A 104 6.81 -26.21 22.17
CA ALA A 104 5.70 -25.25 22.28
C ALA A 104 4.44 -25.90 22.88
N ILE A 105 4.12 -27.14 22.51
CA ILE A 105 3.02 -27.91 23.11
C ILE A 105 3.27 -28.12 24.61
N ALA A 106 4.47 -28.57 24.98
CA ALA A 106 4.88 -28.79 26.36
C ALA A 106 4.79 -27.50 27.19
N ARG A 107 5.24 -26.37 26.62
CA ARG A 107 5.12 -25.05 27.26
C ARG A 107 3.67 -24.67 27.53
N GLY A 108 2.76 -24.92 26.59
CA GLY A 108 1.32 -24.74 26.81
C GLY A 108 0.74 -25.60 27.95
N GLN A 109 1.44 -26.67 28.34
CA GLN A 109 1.11 -27.53 29.49
C GLN A 109 1.92 -27.17 30.76
N GLY A 110 2.64 -26.04 30.77
CA GLY A 110 3.47 -25.62 31.90
C GLY A 110 4.75 -26.45 32.07
N GLN A 111 5.24 -27.09 31.01
CA GLN A 111 6.44 -27.92 31.02
C GLN A 111 7.50 -27.39 30.06
N SER A 112 8.78 -27.50 30.43
CA SER A 112 9.89 -27.17 29.55
C SER A 112 10.14 -28.28 28.53
N ALA A 113 11.00 -28.03 27.55
CA ALA A 113 11.41 -29.04 26.57
C ALA A 113 12.08 -30.28 27.21
N SER A 114 12.55 -30.16 28.45
CA SER A 114 13.11 -31.28 29.22
C SER A 114 12.07 -32.02 30.08
N GLY A 115 10.82 -31.56 30.10
CA GLY A 115 9.75 -32.08 30.95
C GLY A 115 9.74 -31.51 32.37
N ALA A 116 10.62 -30.58 32.70
CA ALA A 116 10.60 -29.87 33.98
C ALA A 116 9.40 -28.93 34.06
N SER A 117 8.81 -28.76 35.24
CA SER A 117 7.76 -27.74 35.46
C SER A 117 8.34 -26.35 35.27
N LEU A 118 7.65 -25.50 34.50
CA LEU A 118 8.00 -24.09 34.37
C LEU A 118 7.56 -23.32 35.61
N GLU A 119 8.41 -22.43 36.10
CA GLU A 119 8.10 -21.45 37.14
C GLU A 119 7.84 -20.09 36.47
N SER A 120 6.71 -19.46 36.78
CA SER A 120 6.41 -18.10 36.34
C SER A 120 7.08 -17.09 37.29
N LEU A 121 7.76 -16.10 36.73
CA LEU A 121 8.44 -15.03 37.45
C LEU A 121 8.16 -13.71 36.76
N THR A 122 8.33 -12.61 37.49
CA THR A 122 8.21 -11.27 36.95
C THR A 122 9.50 -10.50 37.23
N ILE A 123 10.02 -9.81 36.23
CA ILE A 123 11.14 -8.86 36.36
C ILE A 123 10.59 -7.45 36.18
N GLU A 124 10.88 -6.61 37.16
CA GLU A 124 10.47 -5.22 37.20
C GLU A 124 11.68 -4.33 36.91
N ALA A 125 11.50 -3.31 36.08
CA ALA A 125 12.56 -2.40 35.70
C ALA A 125 12.04 -1.01 35.35
N ILE A 126 12.93 -0.02 35.42
CA ILE A 126 12.69 1.34 34.96
C ILE A 126 13.77 1.76 33.96
N MET A 127 13.34 2.38 32.87
CA MET A 127 14.17 2.92 31.79
C MET A 127 14.11 4.45 31.81
N PRO A 128 15.18 5.18 31.43
CA PRO A 128 15.10 6.62 31.25
C PRO A 128 14.08 7.03 30.15
N PRO A 129 13.33 8.14 30.30
CA PRO A 129 13.41 9.12 31.39
C PRO A 129 12.69 8.71 32.69
N SER A 130 11.72 7.80 32.66
CA SER A 130 11.07 7.17 33.85
C SER A 130 10.09 6.05 33.45
N ILE A 131 10.35 5.37 32.33
CA ILE A 131 9.47 4.34 31.76
C ILE A 131 9.57 3.08 32.61
N ALA A 132 8.53 2.79 33.37
CA ALA A 132 8.39 1.56 34.12
C ALA A 132 8.03 0.39 33.19
N MET A 133 8.54 -0.79 33.54
CA MET A 133 8.36 -2.00 32.76
C MET A 133 8.17 -3.20 33.67
N VAL A 134 7.28 -4.10 33.25
CA VAL A 134 7.05 -5.41 33.84
C VAL A 134 7.30 -6.47 32.76
N ILE A 135 8.16 -7.44 33.04
CA ILE A 135 8.51 -8.53 32.13
C ILE A 135 8.07 -9.84 32.79
N ASP A 136 7.06 -10.48 32.23
CA ASP A 136 6.63 -11.81 32.69
C ASP A 136 7.44 -12.89 31.97
N ILE A 137 7.94 -13.85 32.73
CA ILE A 137 8.79 -14.92 32.24
C ILE A 137 8.35 -16.28 32.78
N GLU A 138 8.54 -17.32 31.98
CA GLU A 138 8.37 -18.71 32.36
C GLU A 138 9.66 -19.48 32.07
N THR A 139 10.21 -20.12 33.09
CA THR A 139 11.51 -20.78 32.98
C THR A 139 11.62 -22.00 33.88
N ASP A 140 12.38 -23.00 33.45
CA ASP A 140 12.81 -24.13 34.29
C ASP A 140 14.14 -23.84 35.02
N ASN A 141 14.74 -22.67 34.75
CA ASN A 141 15.97 -22.21 35.38
C ASN A 141 15.91 -20.72 35.72
N LYS A 142 15.38 -20.45 36.91
CA LYS A 142 15.24 -19.11 37.50
C LYS A 142 16.55 -18.33 37.56
N ALA A 143 17.64 -18.96 37.98
CA ALA A 143 18.93 -18.27 38.17
C ALA A 143 19.49 -17.75 36.84
N ARG A 144 19.44 -18.58 35.79
CA ARG A 144 19.88 -18.21 34.44
C ARG A 144 19.03 -17.07 33.89
N ALA A 145 17.71 -17.23 33.87
CA ALA A 145 16.80 -16.23 33.28
C ALA A 145 16.90 -14.86 33.98
N LEU A 146 16.96 -14.84 35.32
CA LEU A 146 17.19 -13.60 36.07
C LEU A 146 18.54 -12.97 35.74
N GLN A 147 19.60 -13.76 35.57
CA GLN A 147 20.92 -13.20 35.24
C GLN A 147 20.95 -12.58 33.84
N GLU A 148 20.43 -13.29 32.83
CA GLU A 148 20.43 -12.87 31.43
C GLU A 148 19.56 -11.64 31.21
N LEU A 149 18.32 -11.65 31.70
CA LEU A 149 17.37 -10.56 31.48
C LEU A 149 17.74 -9.29 32.27
N ARG A 150 18.26 -9.41 33.49
CA ARG A 150 18.79 -8.25 34.23
C ARG A 150 20.00 -7.63 33.53
N HIS A 151 20.82 -8.46 32.90
CA HIS A 151 21.93 -7.98 32.09
C HIS A 151 21.43 -7.21 30.86
N GLU A 152 20.39 -7.71 30.18
CA GLU A 152 19.83 -7.05 29.00
C GLU A 152 19.18 -5.70 29.35
N VAL A 153 18.40 -5.64 30.43
CA VAL A 153 17.85 -4.38 30.96
C VAL A 153 18.97 -3.37 31.22
N LYS A 154 20.04 -3.80 31.91
CA LYS A 154 21.18 -2.92 32.22
C LYS A 154 21.94 -2.47 30.98
N ARG A 155 22.09 -3.34 29.98
CA ARG A 155 22.78 -3.06 28.71
C ARG A 155 22.16 -1.88 27.96
N TYR A 156 20.83 -1.75 28.01
CA TYR A 156 20.09 -0.65 27.38
C TYR A 156 19.81 0.54 28.32
N GLY A 157 20.49 0.60 29.47
CA GLY A 157 20.41 1.75 30.38
C GLY A 157 19.29 1.68 31.42
N GLY A 158 18.57 0.55 31.51
CA GLY A 158 17.54 0.32 32.51
C GLY A 158 18.11 -0.09 33.87
N THR A 159 17.29 0.11 34.90
CA THR A 159 17.58 -0.32 36.27
C THR A 159 16.49 -1.27 36.75
N VAL A 160 16.89 -2.43 37.26
CA VAL A 160 15.97 -3.43 37.83
C VAL A 160 15.53 -2.93 39.20
N THR A 161 14.26 -2.58 39.33
CA THR A 161 13.65 -1.98 40.52
C THR A 161 12.17 -2.33 40.54
N PRO A 162 11.51 -2.42 41.72
CA PRO A 162 10.07 -2.62 41.76
C PRO A 162 9.33 -1.49 41.04
N THR A 163 8.38 -1.86 40.18
CA THR A 163 7.54 -0.97 39.37
C THR A 163 6.12 -1.50 39.19
N SER A 164 5.83 -2.74 39.59
CA SER A 164 4.53 -3.40 39.46
C SER A 164 3.37 -2.65 40.10
N TYR A 165 3.64 -1.80 41.11
CA TYR A 165 2.64 -0.92 41.73
C TYR A 165 2.09 0.16 40.78
N LEU A 166 2.74 0.39 39.63
CA LEU A 166 2.28 1.26 38.54
C LEU A 166 1.36 0.53 37.55
N PHE A 167 1.09 -0.75 37.79
CA PHE A 167 0.30 -1.60 36.91
C PHE A 167 -0.78 -2.34 37.71
N LYS A 168 -1.87 -2.70 37.04
CA LYS A 168 -2.93 -3.58 37.52
C LYS A 168 -2.90 -4.87 36.72
N ARG A 169 -2.80 -6.01 37.41
CA ARG A 169 -2.85 -7.32 36.74
C ARG A 169 -4.30 -7.69 36.42
N ARG A 170 -4.61 -7.93 35.15
CA ARG A 170 -5.97 -8.22 34.66
C ARG A 170 -5.96 -9.39 33.67
N GLY A 171 -7.07 -10.10 33.61
CA GLY A 171 -7.37 -11.03 32.53
C GLY A 171 -8.02 -10.31 31.36
N ARG A 172 -7.67 -10.70 30.13
CA ARG A 172 -8.30 -10.23 28.89
C ARG A 172 -8.74 -11.44 28.07
N VAL A 173 -9.99 -11.45 27.64
CA VAL A 173 -10.50 -12.42 26.67
C VAL A 173 -10.97 -11.64 25.44
N GLN A 174 -10.44 -11.98 24.28
CA GLN A 174 -10.83 -11.40 23.01
C GLN A 174 -11.58 -12.45 22.20
N PHE A 175 -12.77 -12.11 21.70
CA PHE A 175 -13.59 -12.96 20.85
C PHE A 175 -13.69 -12.35 19.45
N GLU A 176 -13.58 -13.19 18.43
CA GLU A 176 -13.74 -12.77 17.03
C GLU A 176 -15.11 -12.07 16.83
N LYS A 177 -15.14 -11.07 15.95
CA LYS A 177 -16.38 -10.38 15.58
C LYS A 177 -17.47 -11.36 15.15
N ASP A 178 -18.61 -11.28 15.85
CA ASP A 178 -19.77 -12.08 15.53
C ASP A 178 -20.57 -11.50 14.36
N GLU A 179 -20.88 -12.33 13.36
CA GLU A 179 -21.63 -11.91 12.16
C GLU A 179 -23.07 -11.48 12.47
N ARG A 180 -23.64 -11.83 13.63
CA ARG A 180 -24.99 -11.40 14.04
C ARG A 180 -24.99 -9.99 14.64
N GLY A 181 -23.82 -9.39 14.89
CA GLY A 181 -23.68 -8.04 15.42
C GLY A 181 -23.99 -7.92 16.90
N LEU A 182 -23.63 -8.92 17.71
CA LEU A 182 -23.70 -8.84 19.17
C LEU A 182 -22.77 -7.72 19.67
N GLY A 183 -23.34 -6.69 20.30
CA GLY A 183 -22.63 -5.59 20.92
C GLY A 183 -22.43 -5.79 22.41
N VAL A 184 -21.91 -4.75 23.08
CA VAL A 184 -21.69 -4.76 24.54
C VAL A 184 -22.99 -5.02 25.29
N ASP A 185 -24.06 -4.32 24.90
CA ASP A 185 -25.35 -4.38 25.59
C ASP A 185 -25.99 -5.77 25.55
N GLU A 186 -25.78 -6.53 24.48
CA GLU A 186 -26.37 -7.87 24.30
C GLU A 186 -25.72 -8.98 25.12
N ILE A 187 -24.52 -8.75 25.65
CA ILE A 187 -23.77 -9.77 26.38
C ILE A 187 -23.40 -9.36 27.81
N LEU A 188 -23.64 -8.10 28.17
CA LEU A 188 -23.13 -7.50 29.40
C LEU A 188 -23.59 -8.28 30.64
N ASP A 189 -24.86 -8.68 30.67
CA ASP A 189 -25.46 -9.42 31.79
C ASP A 189 -24.77 -10.79 31.99
N GLU A 190 -24.63 -11.57 30.92
CA GLU A 190 -23.95 -12.87 30.95
C GLU A 190 -22.44 -12.73 31.19
N ALA A 191 -21.81 -11.66 30.72
CA ALA A 191 -20.40 -11.38 30.99
C ALA A 191 -20.16 -11.08 32.47
N ILE A 192 -21.03 -10.30 33.10
CA ILE A 192 -20.99 -10.04 34.54
C ILE A 192 -21.16 -11.34 35.33
N GLU A 193 -22.13 -12.18 34.95
CA GLU A 193 -22.31 -13.51 35.58
C GLU A 193 -21.08 -14.41 35.41
N ALA A 194 -20.40 -14.29 34.27
CA ALA A 194 -19.18 -15.02 33.96
C ALA A 194 -17.92 -14.46 34.66
N GLY A 195 -18.03 -13.35 35.40
CA GLY A 195 -16.95 -12.74 36.17
C GLY A 195 -16.16 -11.66 35.42
N ALA A 196 -16.80 -10.99 34.46
CA ALA A 196 -16.24 -9.82 33.79
C ALA A 196 -16.22 -8.59 34.71
N ASP A 197 -15.08 -7.91 34.75
CA ASP A 197 -14.91 -6.58 35.34
C ASP A 197 -15.37 -5.47 34.36
N ASP A 198 -15.18 -5.70 33.07
CA ASP A 198 -15.48 -4.73 32.01
C ASP A 198 -15.66 -5.44 30.66
N VAL A 199 -16.43 -4.83 29.76
CA VAL A 199 -16.70 -5.34 28.41
C VAL A 199 -16.63 -4.19 27.44
N GLU A 200 -15.79 -4.33 26.42
CA GLU A 200 -15.65 -3.37 25.34
C GLU A 200 -15.65 -4.08 23.99
N VAL A 201 -15.86 -3.32 22.94
CA VAL A 201 -15.69 -3.80 21.56
C VAL A 201 -14.51 -3.04 21.00
N ASP A 202 -13.51 -3.77 20.51
CA ASP A 202 -12.39 -3.14 19.83
C ASP A 202 -12.80 -2.60 18.47
N ASP A 203 -11.91 -1.84 17.85
CA ASP A 203 -12.25 -1.18 16.61
C ASP A 203 -12.40 -2.15 15.40
N ASP A 204 -11.98 -3.41 15.53
CA ASP A 204 -12.22 -4.46 14.52
C ASP A 204 -13.61 -5.10 14.70
N GLY A 205 -14.34 -4.73 15.76
CA GLY A 205 -15.61 -5.31 16.14
C GLY A 205 -15.46 -6.61 16.94
N ASN A 206 -14.26 -6.93 17.40
CA ASN A 206 -14.03 -8.04 18.31
C ASN A 206 -14.45 -7.62 19.70
N LEU A 207 -15.01 -8.57 20.42
CA LEU A 207 -15.45 -8.34 21.77
C LEU A 207 -14.31 -8.60 22.74
N ILE A 208 -13.99 -7.62 23.58
CA ILE A 208 -12.98 -7.73 24.64
C ILE A 208 -13.69 -7.76 25.99
N VAL A 209 -13.42 -8.80 26.76
CA VAL A 209 -13.93 -9.00 28.11
C VAL A 209 -12.76 -9.00 29.08
N TRP A 210 -12.77 -8.03 29.99
CA TRP A 210 -11.79 -7.92 31.07
C TRP A 210 -12.27 -8.65 32.30
N THR A 211 -11.37 -9.36 32.99
CA THR A 211 -11.72 -10.13 34.20
C THR A 211 -10.64 -10.01 35.25
N GLU A 212 -10.95 -10.44 36.47
CA GLU A 212 -9.93 -10.82 37.44
C GLU A 212 -9.11 -12.02 36.90
N PRO A 213 -7.78 -12.09 37.12
CA PRO A 213 -6.93 -13.11 36.48
C PRO A 213 -7.32 -14.58 36.75
N SER A 214 -7.95 -14.89 37.88
CA SER A 214 -8.39 -16.25 38.21
C SER A 214 -9.68 -16.64 37.48
N GLY A 215 -10.50 -15.66 37.08
CA GLY A 215 -11.75 -15.85 36.37
C GLY A 215 -11.63 -15.97 34.84
N THR A 216 -10.50 -15.58 34.25
CA THR A 216 -10.35 -15.37 32.80
C THR A 216 -10.72 -16.58 31.93
N ILE A 217 -10.25 -17.77 32.29
CA ILE A 217 -10.53 -19.00 31.53
C ILE A 217 -12.00 -19.41 31.70
N GLY A 218 -12.56 -19.19 32.89
CA GLY A 218 -13.97 -19.47 33.18
C GLY A 218 -14.89 -18.58 32.34
N ALA A 219 -14.61 -17.27 32.34
CA ALA A 219 -15.32 -16.29 31.55
C ALA A 219 -15.24 -16.58 30.05
N ALA A 220 -14.03 -16.89 29.56
CA ALA A 220 -13.81 -17.22 28.15
C ALA A 220 -14.68 -18.40 27.69
N ARG A 221 -14.67 -19.50 28.45
CA ARG A 221 -15.46 -20.70 28.12
C ARG A 221 -16.95 -20.46 28.23
N SER A 222 -17.40 -19.82 29.32
CA SER A 222 -18.81 -19.54 29.57
C SER A 222 -19.43 -18.72 28.43
N LEU A 223 -18.76 -17.63 28.04
CA LEU A 223 -19.25 -16.73 26.99
C LEU A 223 -19.14 -17.36 25.59
N ALA A 224 -18.05 -18.08 25.30
CA ALA A 224 -17.93 -18.83 24.06
C ALA A 224 -19.06 -19.86 23.91
N GLU A 225 -19.40 -20.60 24.97
CA GLU A 225 -20.43 -21.63 24.92
C GLU A 225 -21.84 -21.04 24.82
N THR A 226 -22.13 -19.99 25.60
CA THR A 226 -23.44 -19.35 25.67
C THR A 226 -23.77 -18.64 24.36
N PHE A 227 -22.86 -17.81 23.87
CA PHE A 227 -23.08 -17.00 22.68
C PHE A 227 -22.59 -17.66 21.39
N LYS A 228 -21.89 -18.81 21.47
CA LYS A 228 -21.24 -19.45 20.30
C LYS A 228 -20.16 -18.55 19.67
N LEU A 229 -19.46 -17.78 20.50
CA LEU A 229 -18.37 -16.92 20.08
C LEU A 229 -17.07 -17.73 19.92
N THR A 230 -16.25 -17.34 18.95
CA THR A 230 -14.90 -17.89 18.80
C THR A 230 -13.93 -17.07 19.65
N ILE A 231 -13.20 -17.72 20.57
CA ILE A 231 -12.15 -17.06 21.34
C ILE A 231 -10.94 -16.85 20.44
N GLU A 232 -10.59 -15.60 20.18
CA GLU A 232 -9.37 -15.20 19.48
C GLU A 232 -8.16 -15.29 20.42
N SER A 233 -8.25 -14.66 21.60
CA SER A 233 -7.17 -14.64 22.58
C SER A 233 -7.68 -14.69 24.03
N SER A 234 -6.86 -15.23 24.94
CA SER A 234 -7.15 -15.26 26.37
C SER A 234 -5.85 -15.21 27.16
N ASP A 235 -5.59 -14.04 27.73
CA ASP A 235 -4.29 -13.66 28.27
C ASP A 235 -4.43 -13.01 29.65
N ILE A 236 -3.38 -13.15 30.47
CA ILE A 236 -3.25 -12.38 31.72
C ILE A 236 -2.15 -11.37 31.48
N LEU A 237 -2.47 -10.09 31.64
CA LEU A 237 -1.57 -8.99 31.31
C LEU A 237 -1.46 -7.97 32.45
N TRP A 238 -0.48 -7.09 32.32
CA TRP A 238 -0.29 -5.95 33.21
C TRP A 238 -0.76 -4.67 32.50
N ASP A 239 -1.87 -4.13 32.99
CA ASP A 239 -2.49 -2.89 32.54
C ASP A 239 -1.83 -1.71 33.26
N ALA A 240 -1.34 -0.70 32.54
CA ALA A 240 -0.61 0.41 33.16
C ALA A 240 -1.60 1.42 33.76
N ASN A 241 -1.32 1.93 34.96
CA ASN A 241 -2.17 2.96 35.55
C ASN A 241 -2.07 4.26 34.74
N GLU A 242 -3.20 4.77 34.27
CA GLU A 242 -3.30 5.95 33.40
C GLU A 242 -2.57 7.18 33.98
N ASP A 243 -2.72 7.43 35.29
CA ASP A 243 -2.08 8.55 36.00
C ASP A 243 -0.54 8.51 35.99
N THR A 244 0.03 7.37 35.64
CA THR A 244 1.48 7.11 35.71
C THR A 244 2.12 6.94 34.34
N MET A 245 1.37 7.19 33.27
CA MET A 245 1.86 7.06 31.90
C MET A 245 2.95 8.11 31.61
N VAL A 246 3.99 7.69 30.89
CA VAL A 246 5.15 8.51 30.55
C VAL A 246 5.09 8.86 29.06
N PRO A 247 4.95 10.15 28.70
CA PRO A 247 4.97 10.56 27.30
C PRO A 247 6.35 10.30 26.69
N LEU A 248 6.37 9.68 25.51
CA LEU A 248 7.59 9.52 24.74
C LEU A 248 7.86 10.76 23.88
N ASP A 249 8.70 11.66 24.40
CA ASP A 249 9.09 12.89 23.68
C ASP A 249 10.48 12.80 23.04
N SER A 250 11.27 11.77 23.38
CA SER A 250 12.65 11.64 22.92
C SER A 250 12.81 10.45 21.97
N GLU A 251 13.28 10.71 20.74
CA GLU A 251 13.69 9.66 19.80
C GLU A 251 14.78 8.74 20.38
N GLY A 252 15.63 9.26 21.26
CA GLY A 252 16.66 8.46 21.94
C GLY A 252 16.07 7.46 22.95
N ALA A 253 15.05 7.88 23.71
CA ALA A 253 14.32 7.01 24.63
C ALA A 253 13.52 5.95 23.85
N LEU A 254 12.84 6.37 22.78
CA LEU A 254 12.14 5.48 21.86
C LEU A 254 13.07 4.40 21.29
N THR A 255 14.22 4.80 20.74
CA THR A 255 15.18 3.86 20.14
C THR A 255 15.74 2.88 21.17
N SER A 256 16.06 3.36 22.38
CA SER A 256 16.58 2.52 23.45
C SER A 256 15.54 1.50 23.93
N LEU A 257 14.28 1.93 24.07
CA LEU A 257 13.16 1.07 24.42
C LEU A 257 12.89 0.04 23.32
N LYS A 258 12.82 0.46 22.04
CA LYS A 258 12.66 -0.44 20.89
C LYS A 258 13.72 -1.54 20.88
N ASN A 259 14.99 -1.18 21.09
CA ASN A 259 16.09 -2.15 21.07
C ASN A 259 16.03 -3.13 22.25
N LEU A 260 15.67 -2.65 23.45
CA LEU A 260 15.49 -3.51 24.61
C LEU A 260 14.34 -4.50 24.39
N VAL A 261 13.18 -4.02 23.92
CA VAL A 261 12.01 -4.88 23.66
C VAL A 261 12.34 -5.96 22.63
N ASN A 262 13.01 -5.60 21.53
CA ASN A 262 13.44 -6.59 20.54
C ASN A 262 14.36 -7.65 21.19
N ALA A 263 15.33 -7.24 22.01
CA ALA A 263 16.26 -8.15 22.67
C ALA A 263 15.55 -9.07 23.69
N LEU A 264 14.55 -8.55 24.41
CA LEU A 264 13.74 -9.34 25.34
C LEU A 264 12.86 -10.36 24.60
N GLN A 265 12.28 -9.98 23.47
CA GLN A 265 11.45 -10.87 22.64
C GLN A 265 12.23 -11.98 21.94
N GLU A 266 13.55 -11.85 21.83
CA GLU A 266 14.42 -12.93 21.36
C GLU A 266 14.59 -14.06 22.42
N ASP A 267 14.31 -13.77 23.70
CA ASP A 267 14.38 -14.75 24.78
C ASP A 267 13.08 -15.55 24.89
N GLN A 268 13.17 -16.86 24.70
CA GLN A 268 12.02 -17.78 24.72
C GLN A 268 11.37 -17.96 26.10
N SER A 269 12.02 -17.48 27.17
CA SER A 269 11.42 -17.48 28.51
C SER A 269 10.46 -16.31 28.70
N VAL A 270 10.61 -15.22 27.94
CA VAL A 270 9.75 -14.04 28.05
C VAL A 270 8.36 -14.33 27.46
N GLN A 271 7.33 -14.13 28.29
CA GLN A 271 5.92 -14.31 27.92
C GLN A 271 5.24 -12.98 27.58
N GLY A 272 5.67 -11.88 28.20
CA GLY A 272 5.11 -10.56 27.96
C GLY A 272 6.01 -9.44 28.47
N VAL A 273 5.96 -8.30 27.79
CA VAL A 273 6.64 -7.06 28.18
C VAL A 273 5.60 -5.96 28.20
N TYR A 274 5.43 -5.31 29.35
CA TYR A 274 4.41 -4.29 29.60
C TYR A 274 5.10 -3.02 30.09
N VAL A 275 4.68 -1.87 29.58
CA VAL A 275 5.31 -0.57 29.90
C VAL A 275 4.25 0.52 30.05
N ASN A 276 4.53 1.55 30.84
CA ASN A 276 3.61 2.66 31.12
C ASN A 276 3.91 3.89 30.23
N ILE A 277 3.73 3.77 28.91
CA ILE A 277 4.06 4.87 27.98
C ILE A 277 2.83 5.41 27.27
N SER A 278 2.80 6.72 27.01
CA SER A 278 1.84 7.38 26.13
C SER A 278 2.53 8.02 24.93
N GLN A 279 1.76 8.28 23.87
CA GLN A 279 2.27 8.99 22.71
C GLN A 279 2.56 10.44 23.10
N GLY A 280 3.85 10.78 23.15
CA GLY A 280 4.33 12.15 23.36
C GLY A 280 4.57 12.85 22.01
N GLU A 281 5.72 13.48 21.85
CA GLU A 281 6.14 14.14 20.59
C GLU A 281 6.61 13.17 19.48
N VAL A 282 6.59 11.85 19.71
CA VAL A 282 6.95 10.85 18.69
C VAL A 282 5.90 10.76 17.57
N SER A 283 6.37 10.67 16.33
CA SER A 283 5.51 10.52 15.14
C SER A 283 4.61 9.28 15.24
N ASP A 284 3.41 9.35 14.68
CA ASP A 284 2.43 8.26 14.61
C ASP A 284 3.02 6.96 14.05
N GLU A 285 3.86 7.04 13.01
CA GLU A 285 4.53 5.87 12.43
C GLU A 285 5.45 5.18 13.44
N SER A 286 6.32 5.94 14.10
CA SER A 286 7.24 5.43 15.12
C SER A 286 6.52 4.87 16.35
N TRP A 287 5.37 5.43 16.70
CA TRP A 287 4.50 4.98 17.77
C TRP A 287 3.78 3.67 17.41
N ALA A 288 3.20 3.59 16.21
CA ALA A 288 2.57 2.38 15.69
C ALA A 288 3.55 1.20 15.62
N GLU A 289 4.78 1.42 15.13
CA GLU A 289 5.84 0.40 15.15
C GLU A 289 6.18 -0.11 16.56
N LEU A 290 6.04 0.74 17.58
CA LEU A 290 6.28 0.37 18.96
C LEU A 290 5.09 -0.41 19.52
N GLN A 291 3.85 0.00 19.21
CA GLN A 291 2.61 -0.67 19.60
C GLN A 291 2.47 -2.07 18.97
N GLU A 292 3.02 -2.30 17.78
CA GLU A 292 3.07 -3.66 17.20
C GLU A 292 3.92 -4.61 18.05
N LYS A 293 4.92 -4.07 18.76
CA LYS A 293 5.91 -4.83 19.53
C LYS A 293 5.62 -4.91 21.00
N ILE A 294 4.98 -3.90 21.58
CA ILE A 294 4.59 -3.87 22.98
C ILE A 294 3.06 -3.80 23.00
N PRO A 295 2.37 -4.67 23.76
CA PRO A 295 0.97 -4.45 24.07
C PRO A 295 0.85 -3.21 24.99
N VAL A 296 0.95 -2.01 24.41
CA VAL A 296 0.67 -0.74 25.09
C VAL A 296 -0.84 -0.54 25.00
N MET A 297 -1.50 -0.50 26.15
CA MET A 297 -2.90 -0.12 26.20
C MET A 297 -3.02 1.38 25.89
N SER A 298 -3.73 1.71 24.82
CA SER A 298 -4.09 3.08 24.48
C SER A 298 -5.28 3.51 25.32
N SER A 299 -5.06 4.37 26.31
CA SER A 299 -6.12 5.19 26.96
C SER A 299 -6.42 6.47 26.17
N SER A 300 -6.34 6.41 24.85
CA SER A 300 -6.90 7.41 23.96
C SER A 300 -7.78 6.69 22.97
N GLY A 301 -9.08 6.93 23.04
CA GLY A 301 -10.01 6.57 21.98
C GLY A 301 -9.57 7.24 20.68
N GLU A 302 -8.80 6.51 19.88
CA GLU A 302 -8.64 6.77 18.46
C GLU A 302 -9.12 5.51 17.74
N THR A 303 -10.40 5.55 17.41
CA THR A 303 -11.11 4.65 16.52
C THR A 303 -10.22 4.22 15.36
N LYS A 304 -10.03 2.90 15.11
CA LYS A 304 -9.72 2.48 13.74
C LYS A 304 -10.79 3.09 12.84
N PRO A 305 -10.40 3.64 11.70
CA PRO A 305 -11.36 4.27 10.83
C PRO A 305 -12.37 3.22 10.38
N SER A 306 -13.65 3.46 10.65
CA SER A 306 -14.72 2.67 10.07
C SER A 306 -14.48 2.49 8.57
N THR A 307 -14.87 1.35 7.99
CA THR A 307 -14.67 1.10 6.56
C THR A 307 -15.99 1.17 5.80
N THR A 308 -15.93 1.64 4.55
CA THR A 308 -17.03 1.57 3.59
C THR A 308 -16.67 0.62 2.46
N LYS A 309 -17.65 -0.14 1.97
CA LYS A 309 -17.49 -0.97 0.77
C LYS A 309 -17.62 -0.10 -0.47
N LEU A 310 -16.52 0.06 -1.19
CA LEU A 310 -16.50 0.66 -2.52
C LEU A 310 -16.79 -0.41 -3.58
N GLU A 311 -17.80 -0.19 -4.40
CA GLU A 311 -18.13 -1.05 -5.53
C GLU A 311 -17.41 -0.59 -6.80
N LEU A 312 -16.61 -1.48 -7.39
CA LEU A 312 -15.89 -1.24 -8.64
C LEU A 312 -16.51 -2.06 -9.76
N ARG A 313 -16.73 -1.41 -10.91
CA ARG A 313 -17.14 -2.11 -12.12
C ARG A 313 -15.94 -2.80 -12.75
N THR A 314 -16.03 -4.11 -12.89
CA THR A 314 -15.07 -4.89 -13.69
C THR A 314 -15.79 -5.63 -14.82
N ALA A 315 -15.02 -6.07 -15.82
CA ALA A 315 -15.52 -6.83 -16.95
C ALA A 315 -16.23 -8.14 -16.54
N TYR A 316 -15.90 -8.68 -15.37
CA TYR A 316 -16.40 -9.95 -14.86
C TYR A 316 -17.43 -9.79 -13.73
N GLY A 317 -17.93 -8.57 -13.51
CA GLY A 317 -18.90 -8.25 -12.45
C GLY A 317 -18.37 -7.22 -11.44
N PRO A 318 -19.18 -6.84 -10.44
CA PRO A 318 -18.77 -5.92 -9.40
C PRO A 318 -17.70 -6.55 -8.50
N VAL A 319 -16.68 -5.77 -8.16
CA VAL A 319 -15.65 -6.13 -7.18
C VAL A 319 -15.66 -5.09 -6.08
N PHE A 320 -15.56 -5.54 -4.83
CA PHE A 320 -15.60 -4.65 -3.68
C PHE A 320 -14.20 -4.36 -3.12
N ARG A 321 -14.01 -3.16 -2.61
CA ARG A 321 -12.82 -2.76 -1.83
C ARG A 321 -13.27 -2.19 -0.49
N ASP A 322 -12.56 -2.57 0.55
CA ASP A 322 -12.67 -1.91 1.85
C ASP A 322 -11.91 -0.60 1.79
N VAL A 323 -12.60 0.49 2.14
CA VAL A 323 -12.05 1.84 2.14
C VAL A 323 -12.16 2.41 3.55
N LEU A 324 -11.05 2.86 4.11
CA LEU A 324 -11.03 3.54 5.39
C LEU A 324 -11.78 4.87 5.29
N ASN A 325 -12.70 5.11 6.23
CA ASN A 325 -13.44 6.37 6.37
C ASN A 325 -12.58 7.42 7.10
N VAL A 326 -11.34 7.58 6.65
CA VAL A 326 -10.45 8.69 7.04
C VAL A 326 -10.38 9.75 5.96
N PRO A 327 -10.08 11.00 6.33
CA PRO A 327 -9.67 12.00 5.38
C PRO A 327 -8.49 11.52 4.52
N PRO A 328 -8.47 11.83 3.21
CA PRO A 328 -7.34 11.54 2.38
C PRO A 328 -6.09 12.30 2.84
N ARG A 329 -4.95 11.60 2.92
CA ARG A 329 -3.64 12.18 3.25
C ARG A 329 -2.76 12.31 2.01
N ASP A 330 -1.66 13.04 2.08
CA ASP A 330 -0.69 13.05 0.97
C ASP A 330 0.02 11.70 0.84
N CYS A 331 0.37 11.31 -0.40
CA CYS A 331 1.16 10.12 -0.65
C CYS A 331 2.59 10.28 -0.12
N THR A 332 3.19 9.19 0.34
CA THR A 332 4.63 9.16 0.62
C THR A 332 5.44 8.98 -0.66
N SER A 333 6.75 9.29 -0.59
CA SER A 333 7.67 9.06 -1.71
C SER A 333 7.85 7.57 -2.07
N GLU A 334 7.48 6.65 -1.18
CA GLU A 334 7.49 5.22 -1.45
C GLU A 334 6.20 4.76 -2.14
N GLU A 335 5.06 5.40 -1.81
CA GLU A 335 3.78 5.14 -2.42
C GLU A 335 3.72 5.67 -3.85
N ILE A 336 4.10 6.93 -4.10
CA ILE A 336 4.10 7.51 -5.45
C ILE A 336 5.47 8.17 -5.70
N PRO A 337 6.50 7.40 -6.10
CA PRO A 337 7.84 7.92 -6.30
C PRO A 337 7.93 8.84 -7.53
N ILE A 338 8.92 9.74 -7.52
CA ILE A 338 9.32 10.52 -8.69
C ILE A 338 10.49 9.80 -9.38
N ILE A 339 10.30 9.42 -10.64
CA ILE A 339 11.27 8.69 -11.46
C ILE A 339 11.84 9.64 -12.52
N ASP A 340 13.16 9.64 -12.66
CA ASP A 340 13.88 10.44 -13.64
C ASP A 340 14.03 9.68 -14.95
N LEU A 341 13.44 10.20 -16.04
CA LEU A 341 13.49 9.56 -17.36
C LEU A 341 14.71 9.95 -18.20
N THR A 342 15.69 10.67 -17.65
CA THR A 342 16.95 10.95 -18.37
C THR A 342 17.59 9.69 -18.99
N PRO A 343 17.63 8.53 -18.31
CA PRO A 343 18.20 7.30 -18.88
C PRO A 343 17.39 6.68 -20.03
N LEU A 344 16.14 7.13 -20.28
CA LEU A 344 15.22 6.52 -21.24
C LEU A 344 15.81 6.42 -22.66
N TYR A 345 16.61 7.41 -23.04
CA TYR A 345 17.27 7.50 -24.34
C TYR A 345 18.78 7.23 -24.28
N SER A 346 19.30 6.72 -23.16
CA SER A 346 20.71 6.36 -23.04
C SER A 346 21.08 5.25 -24.01
N ASP A 347 22.24 5.33 -24.65
CA ASP A 347 22.79 4.25 -25.48
C ASP A 347 23.24 3.04 -24.63
N ASP A 348 23.39 3.20 -23.32
CA ASP A 348 23.75 2.13 -22.39
C ASP A 348 22.52 1.37 -21.89
N LEU A 349 22.37 0.12 -22.35
CA LEU A 349 21.33 -0.81 -21.89
C LEU A 349 21.33 -1.00 -20.36
N GLY A 350 22.49 -0.93 -19.71
CA GLY A 350 22.60 -1.02 -18.26
C GLY A 350 21.90 0.12 -17.53
N GLU A 351 21.93 1.33 -18.09
CA GLU A 351 21.20 2.48 -17.55
C GLU A 351 19.69 2.33 -17.76
N ARG A 352 19.28 1.89 -18.96
CA ARG A 352 17.86 1.61 -19.26
C ARG A 352 17.30 0.49 -18.35
N LYS A 353 18.08 -0.55 -18.06
CA LYS A 353 17.69 -1.60 -17.10
C LYS A 353 17.60 -1.12 -15.65
N LYS A 354 18.44 -0.17 -15.23
CA LYS A 354 18.30 0.46 -13.90
C LYS A 354 16.99 1.25 -13.80
N LEU A 355 16.66 2.03 -14.84
CA LEU A 355 15.39 2.72 -14.94
C LEU A 355 14.22 1.72 -14.91
N ALA A 356 14.31 0.63 -15.68
CA ALA A 356 13.33 -0.45 -15.68
C ALA A 356 13.11 -1.04 -14.28
N SER A 357 14.18 -1.24 -13.49
CA SER A 357 14.07 -1.72 -12.11
C SER A 357 13.34 -0.73 -11.18
N GLN A 358 13.52 0.59 -11.38
CA GLN A 358 12.80 1.61 -10.62
C GLN A 358 11.31 1.61 -10.96
N ILE A 359 10.99 1.56 -12.26
CA ILE A 359 9.61 1.45 -12.74
C ILE A 359 8.96 0.15 -12.24
N LYS A 360 9.67 -0.99 -12.27
CA LYS A 360 9.18 -2.26 -11.72
C LYS A 360 8.77 -2.10 -10.26
N LYS A 361 9.60 -1.45 -9.44
CA LYS A 361 9.33 -1.26 -8.01
C LYS A 361 8.05 -0.46 -7.79
N ALA A 362 7.85 0.64 -8.54
CA ALA A 362 6.63 1.44 -8.44
C ALA A 362 5.41 0.68 -8.96
N ALA A 363 5.53 0.00 -10.10
CA ALA A 363 4.46 -0.75 -10.76
C ALA A 363 3.94 -1.92 -9.90
N VAL A 364 4.83 -2.60 -9.16
CA VAL A 364 4.48 -3.69 -8.22
C VAL A 364 3.87 -3.17 -6.92
N ASN A 365 4.26 -1.98 -6.47
CA ASN A 365 3.79 -1.41 -5.22
C ASN A 365 2.38 -0.82 -5.36
N THR A 366 2.29 0.43 -5.82
CA THR A 366 1.03 1.17 -5.99
C THR A 366 0.59 1.24 -7.43
N GLY A 367 1.45 0.91 -8.40
CA GLY A 367 1.10 1.12 -9.80
C GLY A 367 1.08 2.58 -10.23
N PHE A 368 1.45 3.52 -9.36
CA PHE A 368 1.45 4.96 -9.61
C PHE A 368 2.85 5.54 -9.36
N PHE A 369 3.30 6.42 -10.24
CA PHE A 369 4.54 7.18 -10.06
C PHE A 369 4.53 8.46 -10.87
N TYR A 370 5.30 9.45 -10.44
CA TYR A 370 5.60 10.62 -11.26
C TYR A 370 6.80 10.35 -12.15
N VAL A 371 6.80 10.92 -13.35
CA VAL A 371 7.98 10.99 -14.20
C VAL A 371 8.39 12.43 -14.45
N ARG A 372 9.68 12.71 -14.32
CA ARG A 372 10.31 13.98 -14.70
C ARG A 372 11.30 13.76 -15.84
N ASN A 373 11.75 14.85 -16.47
CA ASN A 373 12.65 14.79 -17.64
C ASN A 373 12.06 13.91 -18.76
N HIS A 374 10.73 13.95 -18.92
CA HIS A 374 9.97 13.11 -19.85
C HIS A 374 10.09 13.58 -21.31
N GLY A 375 10.67 14.75 -21.56
CA GLY A 375 10.97 15.24 -22.91
C GLY A 375 9.81 15.92 -23.66
N ILE A 376 8.65 16.09 -23.03
CA ILE A 376 7.54 16.86 -23.59
C ILE A 376 7.73 18.32 -23.19
N SER A 377 7.76 19.22 -24.18
CA SER A 377 7.96 20.65 -23.93
C SER A 377 6.82 21.26 -23.11
N GLU A 378 7.18 22.09 -22.14
CA GLU A 378 6.23 22.92 -21.38
C GLU A 378 5.38 23.83 -22.29
N GLU A 379 5.92 24.28 -23.43
CA GLU A 379 5.17 25.07 -24.41
C GLU A 379 4.06 24.26 -25.08
N VAL A 380 4.32 22.98 -25.39
CA VAL A 380 3.34 22.06 -25.97
C VAL A 380 2.22 21.78 -24.97
N ILE A 381 2.57 21.50 -23.72
CA ILE A 381 1.62 21.31 -22.63
C ILE A 381 0.78 22.57 -22.40
N ALA A 382 1.42 23.73 -22.33
CA ALA A 382 0.75 25.02 -22.11
C ALA A 382 -0.22 25.37 -23.24
N SER A 383 0.17 25.10 -24.50
CA SER A 383 -0.68 25.33 -25.68
C SER A 383 -1.90 24.41 -25.66
N ALA A 384 -1.71 23.11 -25.42
CA ALA A 384 -2.81 22.15 -25.30
C ALA A 384 -3.76 22.51 -24.14
N ARG A 385 -3.21 22.89 -22.97
CA ARG A 385 -4.00 23.36 -21.82
C ARG A 385 -4.83 24.60 -22.16
N LYS A 386 -4.25 25.56 -22.89
CA LYS A 386 -4.96 26.75 -23.36
C LYS A 386 -6.15 26.36 -24.24
N GLN A 387 -5.94 25.46 -25.20
CA GLN A 387 -6.98 24.99 -26.11
C GLN A 387 -8.08 24.18 -25.40
N LEU A 388 -7.72 23.37 -24.41
CA LEU A 388 -8.67 22.71 -23.51
C LEU A 388 -9.58 23.75 -22.85
N LEU A 389 -9.01 24.79 -22.22
CA LEU A 389 -9.79 25.84 -21.57
C LEU A 389 -10.63 26.63 -22.57
N THR A 390 -10.10 26.93 -23.76
CA THR A 390 -10.84 27.57 -24.84
C THR A 390 -12.06 26.76 -25.23
N PHE A 391 -11.93 25.43 -25.37
CA PHE A 391 -13.04 24.56 -25.71
C PHE A 391 -14.12 24.53 -24.61
N PHE A 392 -13.73 24.30 -23.36
CA PHE A 392 -14.69 24.15 -22.27
C PHE A 392 -15.35 25.45 -21.81
N LYS A 393 -14.78 26.61 -22.15
CA LYS A 393 -15.36 27.94 -21.86
C LYS A 393 -16.36 28.43 -22.94
N GLN A 394 -16.61 27.64 -23.98
CA GLN A 394 -17.67 27.93 -24.95
C GLN A 394 -19.07 27.70 -24.35
N SER A 395 -20.11 28.09 -25.10
CA SER A 395 -21.49 27.75 -24.78
C SER A 395 -21.73 26.23 -24.79
N VAL A 396 -22.79 25.78 -24.10
CA VAL A 396 -23.17 24.35 -24.11
C VAL A 396 -23.53 23.91 -25.53
N GLU A 397 -24.16 24.79 -26.31
CA GLU A 397 -24.55 24.58 -27.70
C GLU A 397 -23.33 24.33 -28.59
N ASP A 398 -22.28 25.16 -28.46
CA ASP A 398 -21.06 25.02 -29.25
C ASP A 398 -20.29 23.74 -28.88
N ARG A 399 -20.23 23.38 -27.59
CA ARG A 399 -19.64 22.10 -27.15
C ARG A 399 -20.44 20.91 -27.64
N GLY A 400 -21.77 21.03 -27.72
CA GLY A 400 -22.71 20.05 -28.25
C GLY A 400 -22.55 19.74 -29.75
N ILE A 401 -21.83 20.57 -30.51
CA ILE A 401 -21.49 20.29 -31.91
C ILE A 401 -20.74 18.95 -32.03
N VAL A 402 -19.93 18.61 -31.05
CA VAL A 402 -19.11 17.40 -31.02
C VAL A 402 -19.60 16.39 -29.96
N ASP A 403 -20.89 16.39 -29.63
CA ASP A 403 -21.48 15.48 -28.63
C ASP A 403 -21.13 14.00 -28.90
N ARG A 404 -20.75 13.28 -27.84
CA ARG A 404 -20.39 11.85 -27.85
C ARG A 404 -21.50 10.95 -28.37
N ALA A 405 -22.76 11.34 -28.30
CA ALA A 405 -23.88 10.58 -28.87
C ALA A 405 -23.79 10.40 -30.40
N LYS A 406 -22.95 11.19 -31.08
CA LYS A 406 -22.65 11.05 -32.51
C LYS A 406 -21.61 9.96 -32.81
N SER A 407 -20.90 9.50 -31.78
CA SER A 407 -19.78 8.57 -31.90
C SER A 407 -20.21 7.12 -31.85
N LYS A 408 -19.56 6.27 -32.65
CA LYS A 408 -19.60 4.80 -32.50
C LYS A 408 -18.59 4.27 -31.49
N TYR A 409 -17.55 5.04 -31.21
CA TYR A 409 -16.36 4.62 -30.46
C TYR A 409 -16.01 5.58 -29.32
N TYR A 410 -17.02 6.24 -28.77
CA TYR A 410 -16.92 7.10 -27.60
C TYR A 410 -15.96 8.29 -27.76
N ASN A 411 -15.83 8.83 -28.97
CA ASN A 411 -15.22 10.13 -29.26
C ASN A 411 -16.19 11.27 -28.91
N GLY A 412 -15.68 12.49 -28.82
CA GLY A 412 -16.47 13.71 -28.66
C GLY A 412 -16.64 14.17 -27.21
N TRP A 413 -17.45 15.21 -27.05
CA TRP A 413 -17.74 15.85 -25.78
C TRP A 413 -18.84 15.15 -25.00
N ARG A 414 -18.65 15.05 -23.69
CA ARG A 414 -19.64 14.59 -22.72
C ARG A 414 -19.76 15.64 -21.61
N GLY A 415 -20.96 16.20 -21.47
CA GLY A 415 -21.24 17.22 -20.47
C GLY A 415 -21.31 16.67 -19.04
N SER A 416 -21.37 17.61 -18.09
CA SER A 416 -21.46 17.32 -16.64
C SER A 416 -22.74 16.56 -16.30
N GLY A 417 -22.66 15.66 -15.31
CA GLY A 417 -23.80 14.87 -14.86
C GLY A 417 -24.21 13.75 -15.82
N LYS A 418 -23.44 13.50 -16.89
CA LYS A 418 -23.76 12.47 -17.90
C LYS A 418 -23.05 11.15 -17.66
N THR A 419 -22.18 11.06 -16.64
CA THR A 419 -21.40 9.86 -16.32
C THR A 419 -21.61 9.51 -14.84
N ASN A 420 -21.60 8.22 -14.54
CA ASN A 420 -21.49 7.73 -13.18
C ASN A 420 -20.63 6.47 -13.23
N ILE A 421 -19.32 6.64 -13.17
CA ILE A 421 -18.36 5.53 -13.31
C ILE A 421 -18.45 4.55 -12.12
N SER A 422 -18.55 5.10 -10.91
CA SER A 422 -18.62 4.33 -9.66
C SER A 422 -20.08 4.22 -9.20
N PRO A 423 -20.68 3.00 -9.14
CA PRO A 423 -22.06 2.80 -8.70
C PRO A 423 -22.35 3.32 -7.29
N SER A 424 -21.36 3.21 -6.39
CA SER A 424 -21.47 3.56 -4.98
C SER A 424 -21.14 5.02 -4.67
N GLU A 425 -20.77 5.82 -5.67
CA GLU A 425 -20.47 7.25 -5.51
C GLU A 425 -21.45 8.11 -6.34
N SER A 426 -21.36 9.44 -6.19
CA SER A 426 -22.24 10.37 -6.89
C SER A 426 -22.12 10.27 -8.41
N ILE A 427 -23.08 10.88 -9.12
CA ILE A 427 -22.91 11.17 -10.55
C ILE A 427 -21.67 12.06 -10.71
N ASP A 428 -20.87 11.80 -11.74
CA ASP A 428 -19.63 12.51 -12.02
C ASP A 428 -19.95 13.93 -12.53
N VAL A 429 -19.37 14.93 -11.90
CA VAL A 429 -19.63 16.35 -12.23
C VAL A 429 -18.66 16.94 -13.26
N HIS A 430 -17.63 16.19 -13.68
CA HIS A 430 -16.71 16.64 -14.73
C HIS A 430 -17.34 16.63 -16.13
N GLU A 431 -16.75 17.41 -17.02
CA GLU A 431 -16.93 17.33 -18.46
C GLU A 431 -15.69 16.72 -19.12
N SER A 432 -15.88 16.03 -20.24
CA SER A 432 -14.76 15.46 -21.01
C SER A 432 -14.90 15.68 -22.50
N PHE A 433 -13.78 15.77 -23.20
CA PHE A 433 -13.68 15.69 -24.66
C PHE A 433 -12.69 14.57 -24.99
N ALA A 434 -13.17 13.51 -25.63
CA ALA A 434 -12.37 12.32 -25.96
C ALA A 434 -12.11 12.21 -27.47
N PHE A 435 -10.94 11.71 -27.83
CA PHE A 435 -10.61 11.33 -29.19
C PHE A 435 -9.70 10.10 -29.18
N ARG A 436 -9.80 9.26 -30.21
CA ARG A 436 -9.07 7.99 -30.32
C ARG A 436 -8.00 8.07 -31.41
N TYR A 437 -7.11 7.09 -31.41
CA TYR A 437 -6.02 6.97 -32.37
C TYR A 437 -6.52 6.99 -33.84
N GLU A 438 -5.85 7.80 -34.66
CA GLU A 438 -5.97 7.84 -36.12
C GLU A 438 -4.57 7.74 -36.74
N PRO A 439 -4.34 6.85 -37.73
CA PRO A 439 -3.03 6.72 -38.40
C PRO A 439 -2.50 8.05 -38.98
N GLU A 440 -3.40 8.90 -39.51
CA GLU A 440 -3.06 10.21 -40.09
C GLU A 440 -2.48 11.20 -39.06
N LEU A 441 -2.75 10.99 -37.78
CA LEU A 441 -2.35 11.88 -36.68
C LEU A 441 -1.11 11.37 -35.94
N ASP A 442 -0.64 10.15 -36.25
CA ASP A 442 0.53 9.54 -35.63
C ASP A 442 1.80 10.38 -35.90
N PRO A 443 2.60 10.70 -34.87
CA PRO A 443 3.86 11.43 -35.05
C PRO A 443 4.85 10.67 -35.95
N ASP A 444 4.79 9.34 -35.96
CA ASP A 444 5.50 8.49 -36.92
C ASP A 444 4.57 8.24 -38.11
N TYR A 445 4.40 9.26 -38.97
CA TYR A 445 3.39 9.32 -40.04
C TYR A 445 3.06 7.95 -40.64
N LYS A 446 1.78 7.58 -40.56
CA LYS A 446 1.25 6.35 -41.13
C LYS A 446 0.36 6.68 -42.31
N ASP A 447 0.69 6.17 -43.49
CA ASP A 447 -0.21 6.20 -44.63
C ASP A 447 -1.46 5.35 -44.31
N PRO A 448 -2.67 5.96 -44.28
CA PRO A 448 -3.91 5.22 -43.99
C PRO A 448 -4.20 4.10 -44.99
N SER A 449 -3.70 4.23 -46.22
CA SER A 449 -3.85 3.19 -47.25
C SER A 449 -2.97 1.97 -46.99
N ALA A 450 -1.89 2.14 -46.21
CA ALA A 450 -0.95 1.09 -45.83
C ALA A 450 -1.30 0.38 -44.51
N VAL A 451 -2.38 0.78 -43.84
CA VAL A 451 -2.87 0.08 -42.63
C VAL A 451 -3.24 -1.36 -43.02
N PRO A 452 -2.80 -2.39 -42.27
CA PRO A 452 -3.17 -3.78 -42.56
C PRO A 452 -4.69 -4.02 -42.47
N ASP A 453 -5.23 -4.90 -43.30
CA ASP A 453 -6.67 -5.16 -43.40
C ASP A 453 -7.26 -5.71 -42.09
N GLU A 454 -6.47 -6.45 -41.32
CA GLU A 454 -6.81 -6.97 -40.00
C GLU A 454 -6.79 -5.89 -38.90
N VAL A 455 -6.12 -4.76 -39.13
CA VAL A 455 -6.04 -3.63 -38.20
C VAL A 455 -7.10 -2.58 -38.51
N LYS A 456 -7.44 -2.34 -39.78
CA LYS A 456 -8.43 -1.32 -40.20
C LYS A 456 -9.75 -1.34 -39.40
N PRO A 457 -10.37 -2.51 -39.12
CA PRO A 457 -11.62 -2.58 -38.35
C PRO A 457 -11.49 -2.17 -36.89
N TRP A 458 -10.26 -1.94 -36.41
CA TRP A 458 -9.92 -1.61 -35.03
C TRP A 458 -9.44 -0.16 -34.86
N ILE A 459 -9.35 0.62 -35.94
CA ILE A 459 -9.15 2.06 -35.83
C ILE A 459 -10.45 2.70 -35.33
N ARG A 460 -10.33 3.56 -34.31
CA ARG A 460 -11.48 4.09 -33.55
C ARG A 460 -11.63 5.61 -33.61
N GLY A 461 -10.70 6.32 -34.26
CA GLY A 461 -10.82 7.77 -34.42
C GLY A 461 -11.92 8.17 -35.39
N GLU A 462 -12.56 9.32 -35.15
CA GLU A 462 -13.70 9.79 -35.91
C GLU A 462 -13.57 11.29 -36.22
N LYS A 463 -13.51 11.63 -37.52
CA LYS A 463 -13.18 12.99 -38.01
C LYS A 463 -14.10 14.10 -37.52
N TYR A 464 -15.35 13.78 -37.16
CA TYR A 464 -16.35 14.78 -36.78
C TYR A 464 -15.94 15.61 -35.55
N VAL A 465 -15.10 15.09 -34.64
CA VAL A 465 -14.62 15.85 -33.48
C VAL A 465 -13.70 16.99 -33.89
N TRP A 466 -12.94 16.81 -34.98
CA TRP A 466 -12.06 17.82 -35.54
C TRP A 466 -12.81 18.79 -36.44
N ASP A 467 -13.71 18.28 -37.28
CA ASP A 467 -14.55 19.12 -38.14
C ASP A 467 -15.46 20.02 -37.31
N GLY A 468 -16.03 19.47 -36.23
CA GLY A 468 -16.91 20.19 -35.31
C GLY A 468 -16.19 21.14 -34.34
N THR A 469 -14.85 21.15 -34.32
CA THR A 469 -14.04 22.12 -33.58
C THR A 469 -13.22 23.05 -34.48
N ALA A 470 -13.45 23.02 -35.81
CA ALA A 470 -12.68 23.79 -36.79
C ALA A 470 -12.84 25.31 -36.63
N HIS A 471 -13.90 25.78 -35.97
CA HIS A 471 -14.09 27.19 -35.64
C HIS A 471 -13.16 27.68 -34.53
N LEU A 472 -12.52 26.78 -33.78
CA LEU A 472 -11.52 27.11 -32.76
C LEU A 472 -10.11 27.14 -33.39
N PRO A 473 -9.48 28.33 -33.51
CA PRO A 473 -8.15 28.43 -34.11
C PRO A 473 -7.13 27.57 -33.35
N ASN A 474 -6.33 26.80 -34.08
CA ASN A 474 -5.26 25.93 -33.56
C ASN A 474 -5.70 24.80 -32.61
N PHE A 475 -7.01 24.59 -32.36
CA PHE A 475 -7.47 23.57 -31.40
C PHE A 475 -6.96 22.17 -31.75
N LYS A 476 -7.27 21.67 -32.95
CA LYS A 476 -6.75 20.38 -33.41
C LYS A 476 -5.23 20.32 -33.35
N HIS A 477 -4.55 21.36 -33.83
CA HIS A 477 -3.09 21.39 -33.92
C HIS A 477 -2.43 21.21 -32.56
N ASP A 478 -2.78 22.03 -31.57
CA ASP A 478 -2.09 22.03 -30.28
C ASP A 478 -2.45 20.80 -29.43
N ILE A 479 -3.70 20.32 -29.52
CA ILE A 479 -4.14 19.10 -28.84
C ILE A 479 -3.41 17.87 -29.42
N ILE A 480 -3.32 17.77 -30.75
CA ILE A 480 -2.60 16.67 -31.41
C ILE A 480 -1.09 16.75 -31.18
N ALA A 481 -0.51 17.97 -31.09
CA ALA A 481 0.90 18.12 -30.75
C ALA A 481 1.23 17.53 -29.36
N TYR A 482 0.40 17.81 -28.35
CA TYR A 482 0.55 17.20 -27.02
C TYR A 482 0.32 15.68 -27.04
N TRP A 483 -0.78 15.23 -27.65
CA TRP A 483 -1.09 13.80 -27.77
C TRP A 483 0.01 13.03 -28.50
N GLY A 484 0.56 13.57 -29.58
CA GLY A 484 1.65 12.97 -30.33
C GLY A 484 2.93 12.88 -29.50
N ALA A 485 3.24 13.91 -28.70
CA ALA A 485 4.38 13.86 -27.79
C ALA A 485 4.21 12.79 -26.70
N CYS A 486 2.99 12.62 -26.17
CA CYS A 486 2.65 11.51 -25.27
C CYS A 486 2.80 10.14 -25.94
N LEU A 487 2.36 9.98 -27.19
CA LEU A 487 2.48 8.73 -27.95
C LEU A 487 3.95 8.35 -28.17
N THR A 488 4.80 9.31 -28.57
CA THR A 488 6.25 9.10 -28.70
C THR A 488 6.88 8.66 -27.38
N LEU A 489 6.53 9.32 -26.27
CA LEU A 489 7.01 8.94 -24.94
C LEU A 489 6.53 7.54 -24.52
N ALA A 490 5.26 7.22 -24.77
CA ALA A 490 4.66 5.94 -24.39
C ALA A 490 5.30 4.76 -25.15
N ARG A 491 5.61 4.93 -26.44
CA ARG A 491 6.37 3.93 -27.22
C ARG A 491 7.76 3.67 -26.66
N LYS A 492 8.39 4.65 -26.03
CA LYS A 492 9.66 4.43 -25.31
C LYS A 492 9.46 3.81 -23.93
N LEU A 493 8.44 4.22 -23.19
CA LEU A 493 8.15 3.64 -21.89
C LEU A 493 7.76 2.16 -21.97
N VAL A 494 7.05 1.73 -23.01
CA VAL A 494 6.69 0.31 -23.17
C VAL A 494 7.91 -0.60 -23.37
N GLN A 495 8.99 -0.07 -23.98
CA GLN A 495 10.28 -0.77 -24.08
C GLN A 495 10.94 -0.95 -22.71
N ILE A 496 10.86 0.08 -21.85
CA ILE A 496 11.32 -0.02 -20.46
C ILE A 496 10.46 -0.97 -19.63
N PHE A 497 9.14 -1.01 -19.87
CA PHE A 497 8.26 -2.00 -19.26
C PHE A 497 8.60 -3.44 -19.71
N ALA A 498 9.00 -3.63 -20.96
CA ALA A 498 9.48 -4.94 -21.42
C ALA A 498 10.74 -5.37 -20.65
N LEU A 499 11.72 -4.46 -20.52
CA LEU A 499 12.94 -4.71 -19.73
C LEU A 499 12.63 -4.98 -18.26
N SER A 500 11.65 -4.30 -17.66
CA SER A 500 11.27 -4.52 -16.26
C SER A 500 10.56 -5.86 -16.02
N LEU A 501 10.05 -6.48 -17.08
CA LEU A 501 9.45 -7.81 -17.08
C LEU A 501 10.43 -8.89 -17.53
N ASP A 502 11.73 -8.58 -17.60
CA ASP A 502 12.78 -9.50 -18.03
C ASP A 502 12.57 -10.02 -19.46
N LEU A 503 11.94 -9.21 -20.32
CA LEU A 503 11.74 -9.46 -21.75
C LEU A 503 12.81 -8.75 -22.59
N ASP A 504 12.81 -9.05 -23.89
CA ASP A 504 13.52 -8.23 -24.88
C ASP A 504 12.96 -6.80 -24.90
N GLU A 505 13.84 -5.80 -25.04
CA GLU A 505 13.46 -4.38 -25.03
C GLU A 505 12.41 -4.03 -26.08
N HIS A 506 12.44 -4.72 -27.23
CA HIS A 506 11.55 -4.47 -28.37
C HIS A 506 10.35 -5.41 -28.40
N TYR A 507 10.10 -6.17 -27.32
CA TYR A 507 9.02 -7.17 -27.28
C TYR A 507 7.64 -6.64 -27.69
N PHE A 508 7.34 -5.38 -27.34
CA PHE A 508 6.04 -4.76 -27.64
C PHE A 508 6.02 -3.95 -28.94
N ASP A 509 7.15 -3.70 -29.61
CA ASP A 509 7.24 -2.72 -30.71
C ASP A 509 6.28 -3.04 -31.87
N GLU A 510 6.23 -4.29 -32.30
CA GLU A 510 5.30 -4.76 -33.36
C GLU A 510 3.84 -4.74 -32.91
N LYS A 511 3.60 -4.76 -31.59
CA LYS A 511 2.27 -4.78 -30.98
C LYS A 511 1.72 -3.38 -30.72
N VAL A 512 2.49 -2.32 -30.99
CA VAL A 512 2.10 -0.91 -30.76
C VAL A 512 2.27 -0.03 -32.01
N THR A 513 2.19 -0.64 -33.20
CA THR A 513 2.30 0.05 -34.49
C THR A 513 1.09 0.93 -34.80
N TYR A 514 -0.10 0.49 -34.39
CA TYR A 514 -1.41 1.17 -34.46
C TYR A 514 -2.12 1.02 -33.10
N PRO A 515 -1.53 1.56 -32.03
CA PRO A 515 -1.90 1.23 -30.67
C PRO A 515 -3.27 1.80 -30.29
N GLY A 516 -3.89 1.22 -29.26
CA GLY A 516 -4.78 2.01 -28.41
C GLY A 516 -4.01 3.23 -27.88
N ALA A 517 -4.44 4.43 -28.25
CA ALA A 517 -3.78 5.67 -27.89
C ALA A 517 -4.84 6.77 -27.77
N ASP A 518 -5.58 6.74 -26.66
CA ASP A 518 -6.74 7.59 -26.48
C ASP A 518 -6.36 8.90 -25.78
N GLY A 519 -6.81 10.02 -26.32
CA GLY A 519 -6.67 11.33 -25.70
C GLY A 519 -7.97 11.76 -25.06
N VAL A 520 -7.89 12.23 -23.81
CA VAL A 520 -9.04 12.83 -23.13
C VAL A 520 -8.64 14.15 -22.50
N LEU A 521 -9.49 15.16 -22.69
CA LEU A 521 -9.40 16.45 -22.02
C LEU A 521 -10.48 16.49 -20.95
N ASN A 522 -10.09 16.57 -19.68
CA ASN A 522 -11.03 16.66 -18.56
C ASN A 522 -11.11 18.09 -18.03
N TYR A 523 -12.33 18.55 -17.81
CA TYR A 523 -12.64 19.83 -17.20
C TYR A 523 -13.54 19.61 -15.99
N TYR A 524 -13.08 20.06 -14.84
CA TYR A 524 -13.80 19.96 -13.58
C TYR A 524 -14.20 21.39 -13.19
N PRO A 525 -15.48 21.75 -13.31
CA PRO A 525 -15.94 23.08 -12.90
C PRO A 525 -15.72 23.29 -11.39
N VAL A 526 -15.84 24.54 -10.96
CA VAL A 526 -15.92 24.87 -9.52
C VAL A 526 -17.17 24.19 -8.96
N ALA A 527 -16.99 23.38 -7.92
CA ALA A 527 -18.11 22.68 -7.30
C ALA A 527 -19.09 23.67 -6.68
N THR A 528 -20.38 23.50 -7.00
CA THR A 528 -21.48 24.23 -6.38
C THR A 528 -21.57 23.94 -4.88
N GLU A 529 -22.33 24.73 -4.12
CA GLU A 529 -22.55 24.46 -2.70
C GLU A 529 -23.24 23.11 -2.46
N GLU A 530 -24.19 22.75 -3.33
CA GLU A 530 -24.91 21.47 -3.27
C GLU A 530 -23.96 20.28 -3.53
N GLU A 531 -23.13 20.36 -4.57
CA GLU A 531 -22.11 19.34 -4.86
C GLU A 531 -21.09 19.21 -3.74
N ARG A 532 -20.68 20.33 -3.13
CA ARG A 532 -19.76 20.30 -1.99
C ARG A 532 -20.38 19.63 -0.77
N ALA A 533 -21.63 19.95 -0.46
CA ALA A 533 -22.38 19.37 0.65
C ALA A 533 -22.69 17.87 0.45
N GLY A 534 -22.95 17.45 -0.80
CA GLY A 534 -23.26 16.06 -1.16
C GLY A 534 -22.06 15.15 -1.41
N ASP A 535 -20.83 15.59 -1.10
CA ASP A 535 -19.58 14.88 -1.38
C ASP A 535 -19.44 14.42 -2.85
N ALA A 536 -19.86 15.28 -3.79
CA ALA A 536 -19.86 14.91 -5.20
C ALA A 536 -18.44 14.67 -5.73
N VAL A 537 -18.27 13.53 -6.41
CA VAL A 537 -17.03 13.20 -7.12
C VAL A 537 -16.97 13.94 -8.45
N GLY A 538 -15.79 14.48 -8.78
CA GLY A 538 -15.50 14.97 -10.12
C GLY A 538 -15.48 13.81 -11.11
N LEU A 539 -14.76 12.75 -10.75
CA LEU A 539 -14.72 11.47 -11.44
C LEU A 539 -14.64 10.36 -10.39
N GLY A 540 -15.65 9.49 -10.35
CA GLY A 540 -15.75 8.40 -9.40
C GLY A 540 -14.63 7.37 -9.53
N SER A 541 -14.54 6.51 -8.53
CA SER A 541 -13.50 5.48 -8.38
C SER A 541 -13.50 4.48 -9.52
N HIS A 542 -12.33 4.28 -10.12
CA HIS A 542 -12.12 3.35 -11.23
C HIS A 542 -10.67 2.93 -11.38
N THR A 543 -10.46 1.97 -12.28
CA THR A 543 -9.16 1.60 -12.84
C THR A 543 -9.14 1.91 -14.33
N ASP A 544 -7.96 2.22 -14.85
CA ASP A 544 -7.76 2.45 -16.28
C ASP A 544 -7.65 1.15 -17.04
N LEU A 545 -8.04 1.14 -18.31
CA LEU A 545 -8.29 -0.11 -19.04
C LEU A 545 -7.07 -0.66 -19.78
N GLN A 546 -6.26 0.21 -20.37
CA GLN A 546 -5.21 -0.18 -21.32
C GLN A 546 -3.93 -0.62 -20.58
N LEU A 547 -2.74 -0.41 -21.16
CA LEU A 547 -1.48 -0.79 -20.51
C LEU A 547 -1.10 0.17 -19.39
N PHE A 548 -1.08 1.46 -19.69
CA PHE A 548 -0.79 2.51 -18.72
C PHE A 548 -1.30 3.85 -19.22
N THR A 549 -1.40 4.81 -18.32
CA THR A 549 -1.88 6.16 -18.58
C THR A 549 -0.76 7.16 -18.30
N LEU A 550 -0.64 8.18 -19.15
CA LEU A 550 0.15 9.38 -18.93
C LEU A 550 -0.82 10.52 -18.60
N LEU A 551 -0.79 10.98 -17.36
CA LEU A 551 -1.70 12.01 -16.86
C LEU A 551 -0.94 13.28 -16.53
N TRP A 552 -1.12 14.29 -17.37
CA TRP A 552 -0.84 15.66 -16.99
C TRP A 552 -2.01 16.23 -16.19
N GLN A 553 -1.72 16.86 -15.06
CA GLN A 553 -2.69 17.58 -14.23
C GLN A 553 -2.21 19.00 -13.96
N ASP A 554 -3.15 19.94 -13.80
CA ASP A 554 -2.77 21.29 -13.42
C ASP A 554 -1.99 21.32 -12.09
N TYR A 555 -1.08 22.29 -11.99
CA TYR A 555 -0.06 22.28 -10.95
C TYR A 555 -0.49 22.97 -9.64
N HIS A 556 -1.72 23.47 -9.56
CA HIS A 556 -2.19 24.31 -8.45
C HIS A 556 -3.44 23.81 -7.73
N VAL A 557 -4.22 22.91 -8.34
CA VAL A 557 -5.53 22.54 -7.80
C VAL A 557 -5.51 21.20 -7.09
N GLY A 558 -4.83 20.20 -7.67
CA GLY A 558 -4.80 18.85 -7.13
C GLY A 558 -6.14 18.13 -7.33
N GLY A 559 -6.46 17.17 -6.47
CA GLY A 559 -7.75 16.48 -6.49
C GLY A 559 -7.71 15.00 -6.89
N LEU A 560 -6.62 14.55 -7.52
CA LEU A 560 -6.40 13.13 -7.79
C LEU A 560 -6.14 12.38 -6.48
N GLN A 561 -6.90 11.31 -6.25
CA GLN A 561 -6.75 10.40 -5.11
C GLN A 561 -6.57 8.97 -5.63
N VAL A 562 -5.67 8.23 -4.98
CA VAL A 562 -5.33 6.83 -5.27
C VAL A 562 -5.65 6.01 -4.04
N LEU A 563 -6.26 4.84 -4.19
CA LEU A 563 -6.56 3.95 -3.07
C LEU A 563 -5.34 3.08 -2.79
N ASN A 564 -4.70 3.24 -1.63
CA ASN A 564 -3.55 2.43 -1.27
C ASN A 564 -3.96 1.02 -0.83
N LYS A 565 -2.97 0.15 -0.59
CA LYS A 565 -3.17 -1.25 -0.20
C LYS A 565 -3.89 -1.43 1.14
N ASP A 566 -3.85 -0.42 2.01
CA ASP A 566 -4.44 -0.41 3.33
C ASP A 566 -5.90 0.11 3.30
N GLY A 567 -6.43 0.41 2.11
CA GLY A 567 -7.76 0.96 1.92
C GLY A 567 -7.86 2.46 2.18
N GLN A 568 -6.74 3.17 2.33
CA GLN A 568 -6.73 4.62 2.51
C GLN A 568 -6.66 5.35 1.17
N TRP A 569 -7.46 6.41 1.01
CA TRP A 569 -7.27 7.36 -0.07
C TRP A 569 -6.01 8.21 0.18
N ILE A 570 -5.05 8.16 -0.73
CA ILE A 570 -3.87 9.02 -0.74
C ILE A 570 -3.96 10.02 -1.89
N LYS A 571 -3.63 11.28 -1.64
CA LYS A 571 -3.60 12.35 -2.64
C LYS A 571 -2.34 12.20 -3.46
N ALA A 572 -2.47 12.41 -4.76
CA ALA A 572 -1.36 12.58 -5.69
C ALA A 572 -1.19 14.09 -5.96
N PRO A 573 -0.42 14.82 -5.12
CA PRO A 573 -0.31 16.27 -5.22
C PRO A 573 0.39 16.68 -6.52
N PRO A 574 -0.07 17.74 -7.22
CA PRO A 574 0.58 18.16 -8.45
C PRO A 574 2.04 18.57 -8.25
N ILE A 575 2.93 18.07 -9.11
CA ILE A 575 4.35 18.42 -9.11
C ILE A 575 4.68 19.02 -10.46
N LYS A 576 5.28 20.22 -10.46
CA LYS A 576 5.68 20.91 -11.70
C LYS A 576 6.63 20.04 -12.52
N GLU A 577 6.54 20.16 -13.85
CA GLU A 577 7.43 19.47 -14.80
C GLU A 577 7.38 17.93 -14.67
N THR A 578 6.25 17.40 -14.20
CA THR A 578 6.04 15.96 -14.11
C THR A 578 4.74 15.53 -14.78
N ILE A 579 4.71 14.25 -15.14
CA ILE A 579 3.53 13.53 -15.60
C ILE A 579 3.30 12.37 -14.63
N VAL A 580 2.05 12.17 -14.21
CA VAL A 580 1.67 10.97 -13.45
C VAL A 580 1.57 9.80 -14.42
N VAL A 581 2.17 8.67 -14.07
CA VAL A 581 2.02 7.41 -14.80
C VAL A 581 1.32 6.41 -13.90
N ASN A 582 0.26 5.78 -14.40
CA ASN A 582 -0.40 4.68 -13.69
C ASN A 582 -0.64 3.46 -14.59
N ILE A 583 -0.57 2.28 -13.97
CA ILE A 583 -0.77 1.00 -14.67
C ILE A 583 -2.26 0.74 -14.88
N GLY A 584 -2.62 0.30 -16.09
CA GLY A 584 -3.97 -0.12 -16.45
C GLY A 584 -4.21 -1.62 -16.30
N ASP A 585 -5.48 -2.00 -16.31
CA ASP A 585 -5.95 -3.37 -16.11
C ASP A 585 -5.36 -4.35 -17.12
N PHE A 586 -5.18 -3.94 -18.38
CA PHE A 586 -4.64 -4.84 -19.39
C PHE A 586 -3.17 -5.16 -19.12
N MET A 587 -2.35 -4.21 -18.66
CA MET A 587 -0.97 -4.51 -18.26
C MET A 587 -0.93 -5.39 -17.01
N MET A 588 -1.79 -5.14 -16.02
CA MET A 588 -1.92 -6.00 -14.83
C MET A 588 -2.26 -7.45 -15.24
N ARG A 589 -3.20 -7.62 -16.18
CA ARG A 589 -3.56 -8.92 -16.77
C ARG A 589 -2.37 -9.59 -17.45
N LEU A 590 -1.66 -8.88 -18.33
CA LEU A 590 -0.48 -9.40 -19.04
C LEU A 590 0.61 -9.84 -18.06
N CYS A 591 0.77 -9.13 -16.94
CA CYS A 591 1.78 -9.42 -15.93
C CYS A 591 1.30 -10.36 -14.81
N ASN A 592 0.17 -11.05 -14.97
CA ASN A 592 -0.36 -12.02 -13.99
C ASN A 592 -0.61 -11.45 -12.58
N ASP A 593 -1.05 -10.18 -12.50
CA ASP A 593 -1.21 -9.37 -11.28
C ASP A 593 0.10 -8.92 -10.59
N LEU A 594 1.24 -9.08 -11.26
CA LEU A 594 2.52 -8.59 -10.74
C LEU A 594 2.48 -7.06 -10.59
N TYR A 595 2.04 -6.35 -11.63
CA TYR A 595 1.82 -4.90 -11.58
C TYR A 595 0.40 -4.59 -11.09
N LYS A 596 0.23 -3.45 -10.43
CA LYS A 596 -1.05 -3.07 -9.81
C LYS A 596 -1.76 -2.03 -10.64
N SER A 597 -2.94 -2.37 -11.18
CA SER A 597 -3.87 -1.33 -11.64
C SER A 597 -4.67 -0.84 -10.45
N THR A 598 -4.38 0.38 -10.02
CA THR A 598 -4.84 0.88 -8.73
C THR A 598 -6.03 1.81 -8.91
N VAL A 599 -6.98 1.64 -8.00
CA VAL A 599 -8.23 2.40 -7.98
C VAL A 599 -7.90 3.86 -7.70
N HIS A 600 -8.48 4.76 -8.49
CA HIS A 600 -8.29 6.18 -8.33
C HIS A 600 -9.57 6.96 -8.65
N ARG A 601 -9.68 8.16 -8.08
CA ARG A 601 -10.83 9.06 -8.23
C ARG A 601 -10.36 10.51 -8.23
N VAL A 602 -11.25 11.43 -8.60
CA VAL A 602 -10.97 12.87 -8.61
C VAL A 602 -12.03 13.64 -7.85
N TYR A 603 -11.59 14.50 -6.94
CA TYR A 603 -12.39 15.55 -6.31
C TYR A 603 -11.88 16.92 -6.71
N ASN A 604 -12.78 17.84 -7.09
CA ASN A 604 -12.43 19.26 -7.13
C ASN A 604 -13.04 19.96 -5.91
N ARG A 605 -12.23 20.17 -4.87
CA ARG A 605 -12.63 20.92 -3.66
C ARG A 605 -12.14 22.37 -3.67
N ALA A 606 -11.42 22.78 -4.71
CA ALA A 606 -10.92 24.14 -4.82
C ALA A 606 -12.01 25.10 -5.32
N GLU A 607 -11.81 26.39 -5.07
CA GLU A 607 -12.69 27.47 -5.56
C GLU A 607 -12.36 27.89 -6.99
N VAL A 608 -11.60 27.05 -7.73
CA VAL A 608 -11.16 27.29 -9.10
C VAL A 608 -11.40 26.04 -9.96
N GLU A 609 -11.52 26.22 -11.28
CA GLU A 609 -11.62 25.09 -12.20
C GLU A 609 -10.34 24.23 -12.16
N ARG A 610 -10.51 22.91 -12.22
CA ARG A 610 -9.41 21.96 -12.40
C ARG A 610 -9.44 21.42 -13.82
N VAL A 611 -8.26 21.20 -14.41
CA VAL A 611 -8.12 20.55 -15.72
C VAL A 611 -7.05 19.48 -15.72
N SER A 612 -7.25 18.44 -16.52
CA SER A 612 -6.24 17.39 -16.73
C SER A 612 -6.34 16.80 -18.13
N MET A 613 -5.23 16.26 -18.63
CA MET A 613 -5.11 15.72 -19.99
C MET A 613 -4.55 14.28 -19.96
N PRO A 614 -5.34 13.27 -19.54
CA PRO A 614 -4.92 11.89 -19.61
C PRO A 614 -4.77 11.39 -21.05
N PHE A 615 -3.70 10.64 -21.26
CA PHE A 615 -3.39 9.88 -22.47
C PHE A 615 -3.30 8.39 -22.11
N PHE A 616 -4.13 7.55 -22.70
CA PHE A 616 -4.17 6.11 -22.41
C PHE A 616 -3.43 5.35 -23.51
N PHE A 617 -2.47 4.51 -23.13
CA PHE A 617 -1.67 3.73 -24.06
C PHE A 617 -1.91 2.24 -23.93
N GLY A 618 -2.06 1.56 -25.07
CA GLY A 618 -2.39 0.16 -25.17
C GLY A 618 -1.67 -0.54 -26.33
N LEU A 619 -1.90 -1.84 -26.47
CA LEU A 619 -1.52 -2.56 -27.68
C LEU A 619 -2.43 -2.18 -28.84
N ASN A 620 -2.06 -2.55 -30.06
CA ASN A 620 -2.97 -2.56 -31.19
C ASN A 620 -4.25 -3.29 -30.76
N PHE A 621 -5.42 -2.72 -31.01
CA PHE A 621 -6.66 -3.27 -30.47
C PHE A 621 -6.99 -4.68 -30.99
N ASN A 622 -6.45 -5.10 -32.14
CA ASN A 622 -6.55 -6.46 -32.66
C ASN A 622 -5.51 -7.44 -32.09
N CYS A 623 -4.53 -6.96 -31.32
CA CYS A 623 -3.45 -7.78 -30.77
C CYS A 623 -3.98 -8.63 -29.61
N VAL A 624 -4.01 -9.96 -29.82
CA VAL A 624 -4.40 -10.95 -28.82
C VAL A 624 -3.15 -11.41 -28.08
N GLU A 625 -3.11 -11.15 -26.78
CA GLU A 625 -1.98 -11.54 -25.92
C GLU A 625 -2.47 -12.32 -24.70
N GLY A 626 -1.69 -13.33 -24.32
CA GLY A 626 -1.85 -14.07 -23.08
C GLY A 626 -0.98 -13.49 -21.96
N VAL A 627 -1.00 -14.15 -20.80
CA VAL A 627 -0.08 -13.81 -19.71
C VAL A 627 1.37 -13.96 -20.20
N ILE A 628 2.19 -12.96 -19.91
CA ILE A 628 3.60 -12.91 -20.29
C ILE A 628 4.34 -14.08 -19.61
N PRO A 629 5.10 -14.91 -20.35
CA PRO A 629 5.73 -16.11 -19.79
C PRO A 629 6.64 -15.84 -18.59
N THR A 630 7.39 -14.73 -18.58
CA THR A 630 8.28 -14.34 -17.47
C THR A 630 7.52 -13.96 -16.18
N CYS A 631 6.21 -13.77 -16.25
CA CYS A 631 5.33 -13.48 -15.10
C CYS A 631 4.65 -14.74 -14.54
N THR A 632 5.06 -15.92 -15.01
CA THR A 632 4.49 -17.21 -14.61
C THR A 632 5.54 -18.14 -14.02
N SER A 633 5.09 -19.06 -13.17
CA SER A 633 5.91 -20.13 -12.62
C SER A 633 5.03 -21.36 -12.34
N PRO A 634 5.60 -22.54 -12.03
CA PRO A 634 4.80 -23.70 -11.61
C PRO A 634 3.88 -23.42 -10.42
N ASP A 635 4.27 -22.50 -9.52
CA ASP A 635 3.48 -22.11 -8.34
C ASP A 635 2.58 -20.87 -8.60
N ASN A 636 2.72 -20.21 -9.75
CA ASN A 636 1.90 -19.09 -10.19
C ASN A 636 1.58 -19.22 -11.69
N PRO A 637 0.70 -20.16 -12.08
CA PRO A 637 0.33 -20.37 -13.48
C PRO A 637 -0.41 -19.14 -14.06
N PRO A 638 -0.56 -19.04 -15.39
CA PRO A 638 -1.38 -18.01 -16.02
C PRO A 638 -2.81 -17.97 -15.42
N LYS A 639 -3.22 -16.81 -14.90
CA LYS A 639 -4.58 -16.60 -14.36
C LYS A 639 -5.60 -16.21 -15.43
N TYR A 640 -5.13 -15.77 -16.59
CA TYR A 640 -5.95 -15.16 -17.62
C TYR A 640 -5.75 -15.84 -18.97
N GLU A 641 -6.87 -16.10 -19.65
CA GLU A 641 -6.86 -16.54 -21.04
C GLU A 641 -6.40 -15.41 -21.99
N PRO A 642 -5.83 -15.74 -23.16
CA PRO A 642 -5.50 -14.75 -24.17
C PRO A 642 -6.73 -13.92 -24.59
N MET A 643 -6.55 -12.61 -24.73
CA MET A 643 -7.60 -11.67 -25.11
C MET A 643 -7.02 -10.49 -25.87
N SER A 644 -7.79 -9.87 -26.76
CA SER A 644 -7.36 -8.62 -27.40
C SER A 644 -7.55 -7.41 -26.50
N CYS A 645 -6.65 -6.42 -26.60
CA CYS A 645 -6.79 -5.16 -25.88
C CYS A 645 -8.09 -4.43 -26.28
N GLY A 646 -8.49 -4.53 -27.56
CA GLY A 646 -9.71 -3.92 -28.07
C GLY A 646 -10.98 -4.53 -27.48
N ASP A 647 -11.07 -5.86 -27.43
CA ASP A 647 -12.21 -6.56 -26.83
C ASP A 647 -12.33 -6.25 -25.33
N TRP A 648 -11.19 -6.22 -24.62
CA TRP A 648 -11.14 -5.83 -23.21
C TRP A 648 -11.72 -4.43 -22.97
N CYS A 649 -11.29 -3.44 -23.76
CA CYS A 649 -11.79 -2.07 -23.65
C CYS A 649 -13.28 -1.97 -24.04
N GLN A 650 -13.70 -2.63 -25.12
CA GLN A 650 -15.08 -2.59 -25.58
C GLN A 650 -16.06 -3.18 -24.55
N LEU A 651 -15.71 -4.33 -23.96
CA LEU A 651 -16.52 -4.96 -22.92
C LEU A 651 -16.78 -4.02 -21.73
N ARG A 652 -15.75 -3.25 -21.33
CA ARG A 652 -15.87 -2.29 -20.23
C ARG A 652 -16.72 -1.07 -20.60
N PHE A 653 -16.54 -0.50 -21.79
CA PHE A 653 -17.33 0.66 -22.21
C PHE A 653 -18.83 0.33 -22.40
N GLU A 654 -19.16 -0.85 -22.92
CA GLU A 654 -20.56 -1.28 -23.08
C GLU A 654 -21.27 -1.47 -21.74
N LEU A 655 -20.58 -2.02 -20.74
CA LEU A 655 -21.12 -2.19 -19.38
C LEU A 655 -21.44 -0.84 -18.73
N GLU A 656 -20.55 0.15 -18.83
CA GLU A 656 -20.77 1.50 -18.29
C GLU A 656 -21.98 2.20 -18.91
N GLU A 657 -22.14 2.08 -20.24
CA GLU A 657 -23.24 2.72 -20.94
C GLU A 657 -24.61 2.09 -20.61
N ASN A 658 -24.66 0.76 -20.53
CA ASN A 658 -25.89 0.03 -20.23
C ASN A 658 -26.41 0.32 -18.82
N GLU A 659 -25.53 0.41 -17.82
CA GLU A 659 -25.93 0.75 -16.45
C GLU A 659 -26.39 2.21 -16.32
N MET A 660 -25.73 3.16 -16.99
CA MET A 660 -26.19 4.55 -17.02
C MET A 660 -27.59 4.66 -17.64
N LYS A 661 -27.89 3.89 -18.69
CA LYS A 661 -29.23 3.82 -19.29
C LYS A 661 -30.26 3.27 -18.29
N LYS A 662 -29.91 2.23 -17.52
CA LYS A 662 -30.78 1.68 -16.45
C LYS A 662 -31.05 2.69 -15.34
N LYS A 663 -30.02 3.37 -14.82
CA LYS A 663 -30.16 4.37 -13.76
C LYS A 663 -31.06 5.54 -14.19
N ASN A 664 -30.82 6.08 -15.38
CA ASN A 664 -31.68 7.12 -15.97
C ASN A 664 -33.14 6.66 -16.16
N ALA A 665 -33.38 5.38 -16.48
CA ALA A 665 -34.73 4.84 -16.60
C ALA A 665 -35.42 4.71 -15.23
N MET A 666 -34.69 4.30 -14.19
CA MET A 666 -35.20 4.22 -12.81
C MET A 666 -35.54 5.60 -12.24
N GLU A 667 -34.70 6.61 -12.47
CA GLU A 667 -34.98 8.00 -12.03
C GLU A 667 -36.22 8.58 -12.72
N LYS A 668 -36.43 8.27 -14.00
CA LYS A 668 -37.65 8.68 -14.74
C LYS A 668 -38.93 7.98 -14.28
N LEU A 669 -38.82 6.80 -13.67
CA LEU A 669 -39.96 6.09 -13.07
C LEU A 669 -40.33 6.62 -11.68
N ALA A 670 -39.50 7.48 -11.08
CA ALA A 670 -39.67 7.98 -9.72
C ALA A 670 -40.23 9.42 -9.58
N PRO A 671 -41.32 9.83 -10.28
CA PRO A 671 -42.21 10.84 -9.74
C PRO A 671 -43.49 10.18 -9.22
N SER A 672 -43.77 10.38 -7.93
CA SER A 672 -44.96 10.00 -7.15
C SER A 672 -44.97 8.59 -6.54
N GLY A 673 -44.59 8.51 -5.27
CA GLY A 673 -44.78 7.30 -4.46
C GLY A 673 -44.21 7.47 -3.05
N LYS A 674 -44.97 8.10 -2.15
CA LYS A 674 -44.70 7.97 -0.71
C LYS A 674 -44.95 6.52 -0.32
N VAL A 675 -43.91 5.81 0.05
CA VAL A 675 -44.04 4.49 0.68
C VAL A 675 -44.57 4.72 2.10
N VAL A 676 -45.80 4.30 2.34
CA VAL A 676 -46.38 4.17 3.69
C VAL A 676 -45.98 2.77 4.17
N GLN A 677 -45.27 2.69 5.28
CA GLN A 677 -44.91 1.42 5.92
C GLN A 677 -46.19 0.69 6.38
N ALA A 678 -46.24 -0.62 6.14
CA ALA A 678 -47.20 -1.55 6.72
C ALA A 678 -46.50 -2.39 7.78
#